data_AF-A4I894-F1
#
_entry.id   AF-A4I894-F1
#
_cell.length_a   1.000
_cell.length_b   1.000
_cell.length_c   1.000
_cell.angle_alpha   90.00
_cell.angle_beta   90.00
_cell.angle_gamma   90.00
#
_symmetry.space_group_name_H-M   'P 1'
#
loop_
_entity.id
_entity.type
_entity.pdbx_description
1 polymer ?
#
loop_
_entity_poly.entity_id
_entity_poly.type
_entity_poly.pdbx_seq_one_letter_code
_entity_poly.pdbx_strand_id
1 'polypeptide(L)'
;MSRADKQQHQEHVAGTSRDTSVRLFAFANTRPGYQIVFAPEEPLIILKSKNSATPQHPCLQWEPLSTLVFQARPNTTHAVYVVDTTSLSSAATYDQEEHVNGAAVGPLLKRLSNAITRLNPHNATMVAAGVSGHLAMKYVLVGEKTLGHRDRLVQRLVLLCPTSLSALTAMTNAVIKRPAVDGYQLPEVIVLLKEQTEVPGWSAWLTALKDVHHRISSFRVTTDLGPSLFAAIAREAGLAAADGTAVDVQQRYAAPRVYRLDFVLSKQTKSVEQLPRLSPLDTLGYDDAAEDDEDEGHGRHHAHHHGHSHGDGARHHHHRHDHDADEADYEDAGSSDEESEFEEGADDADAGHSAGAVESSCGCGSEGCGGGHEHGAKAAVSDSAGSMLVSGLHGLANWCDPVRVIVEGRVLDLGTGLVGTTDGCVEVTNLPAMVAADSTLAAWHARAASTDRQAKQRRPPAVAVAGVLSRDKEGRTTLRAEEARPLTKAEVLHSMTAGSSIEEIPVHYNTSRIAHGYGVLLIRGRKCVLVRNVGDAMAARMRIPFAPHSRTEESCVDCAVRALCDACEVSSDNFFLPSYLPPVVYYPTAATANADHVGPRCVTIYTALAISPSPRGAASDAIEDAPEPEEPYDWVSFSRALALVETDAEREALQEAQRHLERAHKAGLYTPVRGCGLFGEDVKPHSGAAVGAALSKATLTGIPSRAGQRLKTLAGIEFYVIVCPGSAAAELTPLLTQALHASCSLVCGEDTATSSIEDIAAEAQWRGERHVLLLLGGNDDAEAFCEAHLVYLTEKRQATAQVFTMLLPQAATLITELGSGALASEVEARLDSLLSAVRVSDALITMVPPKELSRGEQAVLQVCCKANPDLMLFYGWEARHPFTVCDQTPSESGSAIDACAAPVLKEMKVRTPAGVPVAPAALAFLTHTGALNCFYASGECRLLFAQGDVWIPTRGSTQGFVHLDVVSHCLAVEPGNEWASESDADRTSELTLLVWCANDAAAGTAAVHAATLEKQLQWSEARDGSDWLLAYDPLPQWD
;
A
#
# COMPACT_ATOMS: atom_id res chain seq x y z
N MET A 1 15.25 46.47 -2.36
CA MET A 1 15.65 45.68 -1.17
C MET A 1 17.10 45.28 -1.34
N SER A 2 17.93 45.63 -0.36
CA SER A 2 19.32 45.14 -0.28
C SER A 2 19.35 43.62 -0.08
N ARG A 3 20.51 42.97 -0.21
CA ARG A 3 20.65 41.53 0.02
C ARG A 3 20.28 41.16 1.46
N ALA A 4 20.62 42.02 2.42
CA ALA A 4 20.23 41.92 3.82
C ALA A 4 18.72 42.13 4.02
N ASP A 5 18.10 43.10 3.33
CA ASP A 5 16.64 43.28 3.41
C ASP A 5 15.89 42.08 2.80
N LYS A 6 16.38 41.51 1.69
CA LYS A 6 15.82 40.27 1.13
C LYS A 6 15.95 39.11 2.10
N GLN A 7 17.08 39.01 2.79
CA GLN A 7 17.35 37.96 3.75
C GLN A 7 16.51 38.12 5.02
N GLN A 8 16.40 39.33 5.58
CA GLN A 8 15.54 39.62 6.72
C GLN A 8 14.04 39.45 6.37
N HIS A 9 13.64 39.85 5.17
CA HIS A 9 12.27 39.66 4.66
C HIS A 9 11.98 38.18 4.34
N GLN A 10 12.99 37.39 3.97
CA GLN A 10 12.87 35.91 3.84
C GLN A 10 12.85 35.21 5.20
N GLU A 11 13.63 35.71 6.17
CA GLU A 11 13.77 35.10 7.49
C GLU A 11 12.61 35.40 8.43
N HIS A 12 11.83 36.48 8.22
CA HIS A 12 10.80 36.93 9.19
C HIS A 12 9.40 37.18 8.60
N VAL A 13 9.22 37.12 7.27
CA VAL A 13 8.03 37.73 6.61
C VAL A 13 7.39 36.81 5.56
N ALA A 14 7.20 35.54 5.90
CA ALA A 14 6.17 34.73 5.28
C ALA A 14 5.43 33.98 6.40
N GLY A 15 4.24 34.48 6.78
CA GLY A 15 3.34 33.78 7.72
C GLY A 15 3.41 34.19 9.19
N THR A 16 3.92 35.37 9.56
CA THR A 16 3.73 35.88 10.93
C THR A 16 2.39 36.61 11.04
N SER A 17 1.67 36.43 12.14
CA SER A 17 0.34 37.00 12.46
C SER A 17 0.16 38.50 12.16
N ARG A 18 1.28 39.25 12.15
CA ARG A 18 1.35 40.70 12.01
C ARG A 18 1.52 41.19 10.56
N ASP A 19 1.74 40.30 9.60
CA ASP A 19 1.99 40.72 8.22
C ASP A 19 0.68 41.00 7.45
N THR A 20 0.68 42.04 6.61
CA THR A 20 -0.47 42.39 5.74
C THR A 20 -0.50 41.44 4.54
N SER A 21 -0.78 40.17 4.81
CA SER A 21 -0.83 39.10 3.83
C SER A 21 -2.22 38.46 3.77
N VAL A 22 -2.46 37.68 2.72
CA VAL A 22 -3.68 36.87 2.62
C VAL A 22 -3.60 35.79 3.69
N ARG A 23 -4.58 35.77 4.59
CA ARG A 23 -4.63 34.79 5.69
C ARG A 23 -5.44 33.59 5.25
N LEU A 24 -4.93 32.40 5.55
CA LEU A 24 -5.58 31.15 5.22
C LEU A 24 -5.97 30.43 6.52
N PHE A 25 -7.23 30.03 6.59
CA PHE A 25 -7.75 29.22 7.67
C PHE A 25 -8.37 27.94 7.13
N ALA A 26 -8.39 26.90 7.94
CA ALA A 26 -9.02 25.62 7.63
C ALA A 26 -9.85 25.14 8.81
N PHE A 27 -11.04 24.63 8.53
CA PHE A 27 -11.80 23.84 9.49
C PHE A 27 -11.36 22.37 9.41
N ALA A 28 -11.22 21.71 10.56
CA ALA A 28 -10.88 20.30 10.64
C ALA A 28 -11.65 19.56 11.73
N ASN A 29 -12.14 18.34 11.41
CA ASN A 29 -12.83 17.44 12.35
C ASN A 29 -11.97 16.23 12.77
N THR A 30 -10.64 16.37 12.72
CA THR A 30 -9.68 15.28 12.95
C THR A 30 -9.79 14.66 14.36
N ARG A 31 -9.19 13.49 14.55
CA ARG A 31 -9.08 12.85 15.87
C ARG A 31 -8.07 13.58 16.77
N PRO A 32 -8.24 13.56 18.11
CA PRO A 32 -7.21 14.03 19.03
C PRO A 32 -5.84 13.38 18.74
N GLY A 33 -4.77 14.17 18.75
CA GLY A 33 -3.39 13.70 18.50
C GLY A 33 -3.01 13.50 17.03
N TYR A 34 -3.91 13.75 16.07
CA TYR A 34 -3.56 13.73 14.64
C TYR A 34 -2.71 14.95 14.27
N GLN A 35 -1.51 14.71 13.71
CA GLN A 35 -0.69 15.77 13.12
C GLN A 35 -1.34 16.22 11.82
N ILE A 36 -1.67 17.52 11.75
CA ILE A 36 -2.48 18.05 10.67
C ILE A 36 -1.58 18.64 9.60
N VAL A 37 -1.77 18.24 8.34
CA VAL A 37 -1.29 19.01 7.19
C VAL A 37 -2.39 19.02 6.14
N PHE A 38 -2.38 20.06 5.33
CA PHE A 38 -3.48 20.46 4.48
C PHE A 38 -3.03 20.50 3.03
N ALA A 39 -3.47 19.50 2.26
CA ALA A 39 -3.38 19.49 0.81
C ALA A 39 -4.72 18.98 0.25
N PRO A 40 -5.69 19.89 0.05
CA PRO A 40 -7.08 19.48 -0.12
C PRO A 40 -7.47 19.09 -1.55
N GLU A 41 -8.27 18.04 -1.63
CA GLU A 41 -9.02 17.68 -2.84
C GLU A 41 -10.48 18.13 -2.80
N GLU A 42 -10.91 18.72 -3.91
CA GLU A 42 -12.21 19.35 -4.09
C GLU A 42 -12.66 20.23 -2.90
N PRO A 43 -11.79 21.06 -2.31
CA PRO A 43 -12.15 21.81 -1.12
C PRO A 43 -13.21 22.87 -1.41
N LEU A 44 -13.96 23.21 -0.36
CA LEU A 44 -14.73 24.44 -0.31
C LEU A 44 -13.83 25.58 0.15
N ILE A 45 -13.54 26.53 -0.73
CA ILE A 45 -12.72 27.72 -0.42
C ILE A 45 -13.63 28.94 -0.32
N ILE A 46 -13.69 29.55 0.86
CA ILE A 46 -14.53 30.70 1.13
C ILE A 46 -13.69 31.97 1.05
N LEU A 47 -14.01 32.86 0.10
CA LEU A 47 -13.29 34.14 -0.06
C LEU A 47 -13.94 35.26 0.75
N LYS A 48 -13.22 35.75 1.75
CA LYS A 48 -13.61 36.94 2.53
C LYS A 48 -12.75 38.13 2.09
N SER A 49 -13.38 39.21 1.64
CA SER A 49 -12.66 40.39 1.13
C SER A 49 -13.05 41.72 1.76
N LYS A 50 -13.90 41.73 2.80
CA LYS A 50 -14.27 42.97 3.48
C LYS A 50 -14.59 42.73 4.95
N ASN A 51 -14.21 43.69 5.79
CA ASN A 51 -14.50 43.64 7.23
C ASN A 51 -16.01 43.65 7.48
N SER A 52 -16.43 42.83 8.44
CA SER A 52 -17.74 42.94 9.09
C SER A 52 -17.80 44.25 9.88
N ALA A 53 -19.02 44.74 10.14
CA ALA A 53 -19.23 45.97 10.91
C ALA A 53 -18.61 45.89 12.32
N THR A 54 -18.58 44.69 12.91
CA THR A 54 -17.88 44.35 14.15
C THR A 54 -16.66 43.48 13.86
N PRO A 55 -15.49 43.74 14.49
CA PRO A 55 -14.35 42.83 14.41
C PRO A 55 -14.74 41.44 14.95
N GLN A 56 -14.56 40.41 14.14
CA GLN A 56 -14.83 39.02 14.51
C GLN A 56 -13.89 38.09 13.74
N HIS A 57 -13.69 36.87 14.25
CA HIS A 57 -12.90 35.84 13.58
C HIS A 57 -13.38 35.64 12.12
N PRO A 58 -12.47 35.54 11.12
CA PRO A 58 -12.83 35.35 9.71
C PRO A 58 -13.75 34.14 9.45
N CYS A 59 -13.53 33.06 10.20
CA CYS A 59 -14.29 31.82 10.11
C CYS A 59 -15.62 31.81 10.87
N LEU A 60 -15.88 32.73 11.82
CA LEU A 60 -17.04 32.65 12.73
C LEU A 60 -18.37 32.55 11.98
N GLN A 61 -18.57 33.41 10.98
CA GLN A 61 -19.81 33.42 10.18
C GLN A 61 -20.01 32.17 9.31
N TRP A 62 -18.95 31.36 9.14
CA TRP A 62 -18.94 30.18 8.27
C TRP A 62 -18.93 28.85 9.05
N GLU A 63 -18.86 28.91 10.39
CA GLU A 63 -18.93 27.73 11.25
C GLU A 63 -20.18 26.86 10.94
N PRO A 64 -21.41 27.41 10.80
CA PRO A 64 -22.57 26.58 10.48
C PRO A 64 -22.45 25.83 9.15
N LEU A 65 -21.81 26.44 8.16
CA LEU A 65 -21.54 25.79 6.88
C LEU A 65 -20.55 24.64 7.03
N SER A 66 -19.48 24.84 7.80
CA SER A 66 -18.50 23.79 8.06
C SER A 66 -19.13 22.58 8.76
N THR A 67 -19.98 22.82 9.77
CA THR A 67 -20.71 21.76 10.48
C THR A 67 -21.62 20.99 9.55
N LEU A 68 -22.36 21.66 8.66
CA LEU A 68 -23.19 21.00 7.65
C LEU A 68 -22.36 20.10 6.72
N VAL A 69 -21.19 20.56 6.28
CA VAL A 69 -20.29 19.80 5.39
C VAL A 69 -19.73 18.56 6.11
N PHE A 70 -19.20 18.70 7.33
CA PHE A 70 -18.63 17.57 8.08
C PHE A 70 -19.70 16.59 8.58
N GLN A 71 -20.94 17.03 8.79
CA GLN A 71 -22.06 16.12 9.08
C GLN A 71 -22.46 15.30 7.85
N ALA A 72 -22.47 15.92 6.67
CA ALA A 72 -22.76 15.20 5.43
C ALA A 72 -21.61 14.26 5.03
N ARG A 73 -20.36 14.64 5.29
CA ARG A 73 -19.16 13.90 4.90
C ARG A 73 -18.22 13.69 6.09
N PRO A 74 -18.59 12.80 7.02
CA PRO A 74 -17.85 12.62 8.28
C PRO A 74 -16.41 12.18 8.07
N ASN A 75 -16.10 11.54 6.94
CA ASN A 75 -14.75 11.10 6.62
C ASN A 75 -13.80 12.24 6.22
N THR A 76 -14.31 13.32 5.63
CA THR A 76 -13.48 14.43 5.17
C THR A 76 -12.89 15.18 6.38
N THR A 77 -11.57 15.29 6.44
CA THR A 77 -10.86 15.90 7.58
C THR A 77 -10.62 17.39 7.39
N HIS A 78 -10.49 17.88 6.15
CA HIS A 78 -10.09 19.25 5.84
C HIS A 78 -10.90 19.86 4.68
N ALA A 79 -12.23 19.76 4.72
CA ALA A 79 -13.07 20.10 3.56
C ALA A 79 -13.31 21.61 3.34
N VAL A 80 -13.10 22.46 4.35
CA VAL A 80 -13.53 23.87 4.32
C VAL A 80 -12.39 24.81 4.69
N TYR A 81 -12.08 25.72 3.77
CA TYR A 81 -11.04 26.74 3.92
C TYR A 81 -11.64 28.13 3.87
N VAL A 82 -11.06 29.06 4.60
CA VAL A 82 -11.39 30.49 4.52
C VAL A 82 -10.14 31.25 4.12
N VAL A 83 -10.21 31.90 2.96
CA VAL A 83 -9.17 32.78 2.46
C VAL A 83 -9.59 34.21 2.75
N ASP A 84 -8.87 34.86 3.66
CA ASP A 84 -9.16 36.19 4.14
C ASP A 84 -8.20 37.22 3.53
N THR A 85 -8.80 38.16 2.78
CA THR A 85 -8.14 39.28 2.12
C THR A 85 -8.58 40.63 2.70
N THR A 86 -9.37 40.63 3.78
CA THR A 86 -9.94 41.83 4.41
C THR A 86 -8.90 42.89 4.75
N SER A 87 -7.75 42.48 5.31
CA SER A 87 -6.63 43.35 5.70
C SER A 87 -5.97 44.06 4.51
N LEU A 88 -6.13 43.53 3.30
CA LEU A 88 -5.58 44.08 2.06
C LEU A 88 -6.57 45.03 1.37
N SER A 89 -7.87 44.71 1.43
CA SER A 89 -8.94 45.53 0.84
C SER A 89 -9.11 46.90 1.53
N SER A 90 -8.73 47.01 2.81
CA SER A 90 -8.81 48.27 3.56
C SER A 90 -7.73 49.28 3.18
N ALA A 91 -6.65 48.86 2.53
CA ALA A 91 -5.67 49.77 1.94
C ALA A 91 -6.22 50.29 0.62
N ALA A 92 -6.75 51.53 0.65
CA ALA A 92 -7.47 52.17 -0.46
C ALA A 92 -6.76 52.06 -1.84
N THR A 93 -5.43 51.95 -1.85
CA THR A 93 -4.63 51.72 -3.06
C THR A 93 -4.91 50.39 -3.77
N TYR A 94 -5.10 49.28 -3.05
CA TYR A 94 -5.25 47.97 -3.69
C TYR A 94 -6.59 47.80 -4.37
N ASP A 95 -7.70 48.16 -3.71
CA ASP A 95 -9.03 48.10 -4.31
C ASP A 95 -9.12 49.06 -5.51
N GLN A 96 -8.51 50.24 -5.42
CA GLN A 96 -8.52 51.23 -6.51
C GLN A 96 -7.64 50.78 -7.69
N GLU A 97 -6.45 50.21 -7.45
CA GLU A 97 -5.60 49.64 -8.51
C GLU A 97 -6.23 48.42 -9.19
N GLU A 98 -6.99 47.61 -8.45
CA GLU A 98 -7.67 46.44 -8.99
C GLU A 98 -8.86 46.82 -9.90
N HIS A 99 -9.49 47.98 -9.65
CA HIS A 99 -10.64 48.52 -10.41
C HIS A 99 -10.27 49.51 -11.53
N VAL A 100 -9.24 50.35 -11.35
CA VAL A 100 -8.99 51.53 -12.21
C VAL A 100 -8.00 51.27 -13.35
N ASN A 101 -7.07 50.32 -13.22
CA ASN A 101 -5.92 50.28 -14.14
C ASN A 101 -6.10 49.44 -15.42
N GLY A 102 -7.24 48.77 -15.65
CA GLY A 102 -7.40 47.89 -16.81
C GLY A 102 -6.37 46.73 -16.89
N ALA A 103 -5.50 46.61 -15.88
CA ALA A 103 -4.58 45.51 -15.69
C ALA A 103 -5.41 44.32 -15.20
N ALA A 104 -5.46 43.26 -16.00
CA ALA A 104 -6.30 42.12 -15.67
C ALA A 104 -5.84 41.38 -14.39
N VAL A 105 -4.62 41.65 -13.89
CA VAL A 105 -4.12 41.11 -12.62
C VAL A 105 -3.50 42.25 -11.80
N GLY A 106 -4.14 42.64 -10.71
CA GLY A 106 -3.60 43.61 -9.76
C GLY A 106 -2.88 42.96 -8.57
N PRO A 107 -2.35 43.76 -7.62
CA PRO A 107 -1.52 43.25 -6.53
C PRO A 107 -2.31 42.40 -5.54
N LEU A 108 -3.58 42.76 -5.29
CA LEU A 108 -4.48 42.00 -4.42
C LEU A 108 -4.69 40.61 -5.01
N LEU A 109 -5.02 40.55 -6.30
CA LEU A 109 -5.22 39.30 -7.00
C LEU A 109 -3.95 38.43 -7.04
N LYS A 110 -2.78 39.04 -7.25
CA LYS A 110 -1.49 38.33 -7.23
C LYS A 110 -1.18 37.71 -5.87
N ARG A 111 -1.49 38.40 -4.77
CA ARG A 111 -1.29 37.86 -3.42
C ARG A 111 -2.26 36.71 -3.13
N LEU A 112 -3.53 36.86 -3.52
CA LEU A 112 -4.53 35.79 -3.45
C LEU A 112 -4.08 34.55 -4.23
N SER A 113 -3.59 34.77 -5.46
CA SER A 113 -3.02 33.73 -6.32
C SER A 113 -1.89 32.96 -5.67
N ASN A 114 -0.92 33.67 -5.09
CA ASN A 114 0.19 33.02 -4.41
C ASN A 114 -0.26 32.17 -3.22
N ALA A 115 -1.25 32.65 -2.43
CA ALA A 115 -1.76 31.89 -1.29
C ALA A 115 -2.51 30.63 -1.74
N ILE A 116 -3.38 30.72 -2.75
CA ILE A 116 -4.12 29.56 -3.26
C ILE A 116 -3.15 28.58 -3.96
N THR A 117 -2.18 29.08 -4.72
CA THR A 117 -1.15 28.23 -5.37
C THR A 117 -0.33 27.45 -4.34
N ARG A 118 -0.01 28.06 -3.19
CA ARG A 118 0.71 27.38 -2.09
C ARG A 118 -0.15 26.36 -1.35
N LEU A 119 -1.45 26.61 -1.23
CA LEU A 119 -2.40 25.61 -0.73
C LEU A 119 -2.54 24.44 -1.72
N ASN A 120 -2.29 24.71 -3.01
CA ASN A 120 -2.37 23.75 -4.12
C ASN A 120 -3.67 22.92 -4.12
N PRO A 121 -4.86 23.54 -4.05
CA PRO A 121 -6.10 22.79 -4.06
C PRO A 121 -6.38 22.22 -5.45
N HIS A 122 -7.03 21.07 -5.50
CA HIS A 122 -7.39 20.39 -6.73
C HIS A 122 -8.91 20.45 -6.96
N ASN A 123 -9.36 21.11 -8.04
CA ASN A 123 -10.79 21.31 -8.37
C ASN A 123 -11.62 21.96 -7.25
N ALA A 124 -11.08 22.98 -6.57
CA ALA A 124 -11.82 23.64 -5.51
C ALA A 124 -13.14 24.25 -5.98
N THR A 125 -14.13 24.26 -5.07
CA THR A 125 -15.30 25.13 -5.18
C THR A 125 -15.06 26.40 -4.38
N MET A 126 -14.90 27.53 -5.05
CA MET A 126 -14.77 28.83 -4.39
C MET A 126 -16.13 29.45 -4.14
N VAL A 127 -16.40 29.88 -2.91
CA VAL A 127 -17.62 30.59 -2.51
C VAL A 127 -17.27 32.04 -2.20
N ALA A 128 -17.99 32.97 -2.82
CA ALA A 128 -17.82 34.40 -2.58
C ALA A 128 -19.16 35.11 -2.44
N ALA A 129 -19.36 35.77 -1.31
CA ALA A 129 -20.60 36.48 -0.99
C ALA A 129 -20.50 37.99 -1.24
N GLY A 130 -21.55 38.58 -1.80
CA GLY A 130 -21.67 40.03 -1.97
C GLY A 130 -20.49 40.66 -2.72
N VAL A 131 -19.79 41.57 -2.03
CA VAL A 131 -18.66 42.33 -2.59
C VAL A 131 -17.45 41.46 -2.96
N SER A 132 -17.26 40.32 -2.28
CA SER A 132 -16.18 39.36 -2.58
C SER A 132 -16.31 38.77 -3.99
N GLY A 133 -17.52 38.79 -4.55
CA GLY A 133 -17.80 38.18 -5.85
C GLY A 133 -16.96 38.76 -7.00
N HIS A 134 -16.59 40.04 -6.94
CA HIS A 134 -15.72 40.65 -7.96
C HIS A 134 -14.33 40.04 -7.98
N LEU A 135 -13.70 39.95 -6.81
CA LEU A 135 -12.36 39.41 -6.68
C LEU A 135 -12.33 37.92 -7.02
N ALA A 136 -13.34 37.16 -6.60
CA ALA A 136 -13.47 35.75 -6.93
C ALA A 136 -13.67 35.51 -8.44
N MET A 137 -14.56 36.28 -9.08
CA MET A 137 -14.76 36.21 -10.53
C MET A 137 -13.47 36.55 -11.29
N LYS A 138 -12.77 37.60 -10.86
CA LYS A 138 -11.48 37.97 -11.45
C LYS A 138 -10.43 36.87 -11.26
N TYR A 139 -10.40 36.25 -10.08
CA TYR A 139 -9.51 35.12 -9.79
C TYR A 139 -9.74 33.93 -10.71
N VAL A 140 -10.99 33.50 -10.81
CA VAL A 140 -11.36 32.31 -11.59
C VAL A 140 -11.13 32.52 -13.10
N LEU A 141 -11.18 33.76 -13.58
CA LEU A 141 -10.92 34.08 -14.98
C LEU A 141 -9.43 34.27 -15.32
N VAL A 142 -8.63 34.89 -14.44
CA VAL A 142 -7.24 35.32 -14.76
C VAL A 142 -6.26 35.32 -13.58
N GLY A 143 -6.71 34.95 -12.38
CA GLY A 143 -5.93 35.07 -11.15
C GLY A 143 -5.23 33.80 -10.70
N GLU A 144 -5.63 32.62 -11.17
CA GLU A 144 -4.67 31.50 -11.25
C GLU A 144 -3.49 32.03 -12.06
N LYS A 145 -2.24 31.69 -11.70
CA LYS A 145 -0.97 32.36 -12.12
C LYS A 145 -0.71 32.48 -13.64
N THR A 146 -1.74 32.22 -14.43
CA THR A 146 -1.94 32.25 -15.86
C THR A 146 -1.25 31.06 -16.50
N LEU A 147 -1.71 29.88 -16.05
CA LEU A 147 -1.91 28.65 -16.84
C LEU A 147 -0.72 27.68 -16.91
N GLY A 148 0.16 27.73 -15.91
CA GLY A 148 1.24 26.75 -15.69
C GLY A 148 0.88 25.61 -14.72
N HIS A 149 -0.40 25.40 -14.41
CA HIS A 149 -0.86 24.17 -13.75
C HIS A 149 -1.67 23.38 -14.77
N ARG A 150 -1.50 22.06 -14.79
CA ARG A 150 -2.27 21.16 -15.68
C ARG A 150 -3.76 21.17 -15.39
N ASP A 151 -4.11 21.40 -14.12
CA ASP A 151 -5.46 21.28 -13.58
C ASP A 151 -5.88 22.56 -12.86
N ARG A 152 -7.19 22.78 -12.81
CA ARG A 152 -7.75 24.00 -12.23
C ARG A 152 -7.64 23.96 -10.72
N LEU A 153 -7.02 25.00 -10.14
CA LEU A 153 -7.01 25.18 -8.69
C LEU A 153 -8.45 25.42 -8.20
N VAL A 154 -9.24 26.18 -8.96
CA VAL A 154 -10.67 26.44 -8.69
C VAL A 154 -11.50 26.11 -9.93
N GLN A 155 -12.21 24.99 -9.87
CA GLN A 155 -13.06 24.51 -10.96
C GLN A 155 -14.44 25.18 -10.96
N ARG A 156 -15.00 25.42 -9.77
CA ARG A 156 -16.35 25.96 -9.60
C ARG A 156 -16.33 27.24 -8.79
N LEU A 157 -17.06 28.25 -9.25
CA LEU A 157 -17.30 29.50 -8.54
C LEU A 157 -18.76 29.61 -8.15
N VAL A 158 -19.03 29.78 -6.85
CA VAL A 158 -20.36 30.03 -6.30
C VAL A 158 -20.44 31.48 -5.82
N LEU A 159 -21.19 32.30 -6.55
CA LEU A 159 -21.47 33.69 -6.22
C LEU A 159 -22.76 33.78 -5.41
N LEU A 160 -22.65 34.12 -4.13
CA LEU A 160 -23.80 34.26 -3.23
C LEU A 160 -24.22 35.73 -3.11
N CYS A 161 -25.43 36.05 -3.57
CA CYS A 161 -26.00 37.40 -3.53
C CYS A 161 -24.97 38.48 -3.96
N PRO A 162 -24.35 38.34 -5.15
CA PRO A 162 -23.33 39.28 -5.61
C PRO A 162 -23.89 40.71 -5.75
N THR A 163 -22.99 41.68 -5.72
CA THR A 163 -23.32 43.08 -6.05
C THR A 163 -23.78 43.24 -7.51
N SER A 164 -24.27 44.44 -7.87
CA SER A 164 -24.85 44.72 -9.18
C SER A 164 -23.99 44.25 -10.35
N LEU A 165 -24.65 43.61 -11.34
CA LEU A 165 -24.04 43.06 -12.55
C LEU A 165 -23.19 44.07 -13.36
N SER A 166 -23.49 45.36 -13.26
CA SER A 166 -22.77 46.44 -13.96
C SER A 166 -21.27 46.46 -13.62
N ALA A 167 -20.92 46.26 -12.36
CA ALA A 167 -19.53 46.31 -11.88
C ALA A 167 -18.73 45.09 -12.34
N LEU A 168 -19.34 43.90 -12.35
CA LEU A 168 -18.74 42.68 -12.91
C LEU A 168 -18.55 42.79 -14.43
N THR A 169 -19.53 43.37 -15.14
CA THR A 169 -19.44 43.53 -16.60
C THR A 169 -18.24 44.38 -17.01
N ALA A 170 -18.00 45.49 -16.31
CA ALA A 170 -16.85 46.36 -16.57
C ALA A 170 -15.51 45.62 -16.36
N MET A 171 -15.40 44.85 -15.28
CA MET A 171 -14.20 44.04 -14.98
C MET A 171 -13.97 42.97 -16.04
N THR A 172 -15.01 42.22 -16.41
CA THR A 172 -14.87 41.10 -17.36
C THR A 172 -14.57 41.58 -18.77
N ASN A 173 -15.05 42.76 -19.18
CA ASN A 173 -14.67 43.37 -20.46
C ASN A 173 -13.16 43.68 -20.57
N ALA A 174 -12.48 43.94 -19.45
CA ALA A 174 -11.03 44.09 -19.43
C ALA A 174 -10.32 42.74 -19.57
N VAL A 175 -10.88 41.68 -18.98
CA VAL A 175 -10.36 40.31 -19.04
C VAL A 175 -10.49 39.69 -20.43
N ILE A 176 -11.65 39.85 -21.08
CA ILE A 176 -11.97 39.24 -22.38
C ILE A 176 -10.97 39.64 -23.47
N LYS A 177 -10.34 40.82 -23.36
CA LYS A 177 -9.35 41.32 -24.32
C LYS A 177 -8.04 40.52 -24.33
N ARG A 178 -7.79 39.63 -23.36
CA ARG A 178 -6.62 38.75 -23.35
C ARG A 178 -6.89 37.49 -24.18
N PRO A 179 -5.90 36.81 -24.75
CA PRO A 179 -6.11 35.48 -25.33
C PRO A 179 -6.66 34.51 -24.28
N ALA A 180 -7.52 33.56 -24.66
CA ALA A 180 -7.73 32.36 -23.87
C ALA A 180 -6.49 31.46 -24.03
N VAL A 181 -6.13 30.68 -23.01
CA VAL A 181 -5.09 29.68 -23.15
C VAL A 181 -5.74 28.38 -23.58
N ASP A 182 -5.30 27.89 -24.74
CA ASP A 182 -5.84 26.68 -25.34
C ASP A 182 -5.55 25.45 -24.45
N GLY A 183 -6.55 24.59 -24.29
CA GLY A 183 -6.43 23.34 -23.55
C GLY A 183 -6.64 23.44 -22.03
N TYR A 184 -6.69 24.64 -21.44
CA TYR A 184 -6.99 24.78 -20.02
C TYR A 184 -8.49 24.70 -19.74
N GLN A 185 -8.87 23.96 -18.71
CA GLN A 185 -10.28 23.74 -18.37
C GLN A 185 -10.97 25.07 -18.05
N LEU A 186 -12.19 25.25 -18.55
CA LEU A 186 -13.00 26.43 -18.27
C LEU A 186 -13.83 26.23 -16.98
N PRO A 187 -14.00 27.28 -16.16
CA PRO A 187 -14.71 27.18 -14.89
C PRO A 187 -16.21 27.06 -15.06
N GLU A 188 -16.85 26.44 -14.08
CA GLU A 188 -18.29 26.49 -13.86
C GLU A 188 -18.64 27.67 -12.93
N VAL A 189 -19.65 28.47 -13.30
CA VAL A 189 -20.13 29.60 -12.49
C VAL A 189 -21.57 29.40 -12.05
N ILE A 190 -21.79 29.34 -10.73
CA ILE A 190 -23.11 29.25 -10.12
C ILE A 190 -23.43 30.56 -9.42
N VAL A 191 -24.59 31.13 -9.70
CA VAL A 191 -25.04 32.40 -9.11
C VAL A 191 -26.33 32.18 -8.33
N LEU A 192 -26.27 32.48 -7.03
CA LEU A 192 -27.39 32.44 -6.12
C LEU A 192 -27.91 33.86 -5.92
N LEU A 193 -29.10 34.13 -6.47
CA LEU A 193 -29.73 35.46 -6.43
C LEU A 193 -30.87 35.49 -5.42
N LYS A 194 -31.06 36.65 -4.79
CA LYS A 194 -32.17 36.89 -3.87
C LYS A 194 -33.47 37.18 -4.61
N GLU A 195 -33.39 37.87 -5.76
CA GLU A 195 -34.55 38.35 -6.49
C GLU A 195 -34.68 37.70 -7.87
N GLN A 196 -35.87 37.20 -8.20
CA GLN A 196 -36.16 36.58 -9.51
C GLN A 196 -36.04 37.59 -10.67
N THR A 197 -36.20 38.88 -10.40
CA THR A 197 -36.12 39.99 -11.36
C THR A 197 -34.72 40.14 -11.97
N GLU A 198 -33.67 39.73 -11.27
CA GLU A 198 -32.28 39.86 -11.71
C GLU A 198 -31.83 38.72 -12.64
N VAL A 199 -32.54 37.57 -12.60
CA VAL A 199 -32.18 36.34 -13.33
C VAL A 199 -31.99 36.56 -14.84
N PRO A 200 -32.85 37.31 -15.56
CA PRO A 200 -32.67 37.52 -17.01
C PRO A 200 -31.36 38.25 -17.35
N GLY A 201 -31.00 39.27 -16.57
CA GLY A 201 -29.77 40.04 -16.78
C GLY A 201 -28.53 39.18 -16.56
N TRP A 202 -28.51 38.43 -15.45
CA TRP A 202 -27.42 37.50 -15.13
C TRP A 202 -27.28 36.39 -16.16
N SER A 203 -28.39 35.78 -16.57
CA SER A 203 -28.39 34.69 -17.55
C SER A 203 -27.87 35.18 -18.90
N ALA A 204 -28.32 36.35 -19.38
CA ALA A 204 -27.85 36.92 -20.64
C ALA A 204 -26.33 37.20 -20.62
N TRP A 205 -25.82 37.73 -19.52
CA TRP A 205 -24.39 38.01 -19.37
C TRP A 205 -23.53 36.74 -19.30
N LEU A 206 -23.98 35.71 -18.57
CA LEU A 206 -23.28 34.42 -18.47
C LEU A 206 -23.33 33.64 -19.79
N THR A 207 -24.44 33.69 -20.53
CA THR A 207 -24.53 33.14 -21.89
C THR A 207 -23.51 33.78 -22.81
N ALA A 208 -23.37 35.12 -22.78
CA ALA A 208 -22.33 35.80 -23.57
C ALA A 208 -20.92 35.35 -23.15
N LEU A 209 -20.66 35.16 -21.86
CA LEU A 209 -19.36 34.68 -21.38
C LEU A 209 -19.02 33.26 -21.84
N LYS A 210 -20.01 32.38 -21.91
CA LYS A 210 -19.85 30.99 -22.36
C LYS A 210 -19.74 30.90 -23.89
N ASP A 211 -20.75 31.43 -24.58
CA ASP A 211 -20.98 31.12 -25.99
C ASP A 211 -20.25 32.11 -26.93
N VAL A 212 -20.03 33.35 -26.49
CA VAL A 212 -19.37 34.38 -27.30
C VAL A 212 -17.90 34.53 -26.91
N HIS A 213 -17.61 34.53 -25.61
CA HIS A 213 -16.25 34.78 -25.11
C HIS A 213 -15.46 33.53 -24.72
N HIS A 214 -16.12 32.36 -24.65
CA HIS A 214 -15.51 31.08 -24.28
C HIS A 214 -14.68 31.14 -22.99
N ARG A 215 -15.20 31.81 -21.96
CA ARG A 215 -14.51 32.03 -20.67
C ARG A 215 -14.97 31.11 -19.55
N ILE A 216 -16.11 30.47 -19.71
CA ILE A 216 -16.72 29.58 -18.73
C ILE A 216 -17.25 28.35 -19.46
N SER A 217 -17.26 27.19 -18.81
CA SER A 217 -17.73 25.91 -19.39
C SER A 217 -19.25 25.78 -19.28
N SER A 218 -19.76 26.02 -18.08
CA SER A 218 -21.18 25.98 -17.74
C SER A 218 -21.52 27.10 -16.75
N PHE A 219 -22.81 27.41 -16.66
CA PHE A 219 -23.30 28.27 -15.60
C PHE A 219 -24.68 27.84 -15.14
N ARG A 220 -25.02 28.20 -13.90
CA ARG A 220 -26.35 28.01 -13.32
C ARG A 220 -26.74 29.24 -12.52
N VAL A 221 -27.95 29.74 -12.75
CA VAL A 221 -28.53 30.84 -11.95
C VAL A 221 -29.72 30.26 -11.19
N THR A 222 -29.72 30.42 -9.87
CA THR A 222 -30.80 29.92 -9.00
C THR A 222 -31.24 30.98 -8.00
N THR A 223 -32.53 30.96 -7.67
CA THR A 223 -33.15 31.75 -6.60
C THR A 223 -33.62 30.88 -5.44
N ASP A 224 -33.38 29.57 -5.51
CA ASP A 224 -33.67 28.65 -4.41
C ASP A 224 -32.58 28.76 -3.33
N LEU A 225 -32.88 29.53 -2.29
CA LEU A 225 -32.01 29.75 -1.12
C LEU A 225 -32.45 28.93 0.10
N GLY A 226 -33.44 28.04 -0.04
CA GLY A 226 -33.98 27.26 1.08
C GLY A 226 -33.16 26.00 1.39
N PRO A 227 -33.22 25.48 2.63
CA PRO A 227 -33.82 26.08 3.84
C PRO A 227 -32.96 27.18 4.49
N SER A 228 -31.69 27.29 4.12
CA SER A 228 -30.78 28.36 4.55
C SER A 228 -29.77 28.67 3.45
N LEU A 229 -29.14 29.86 3.49
CA LEU A 229 -28.08 30.23 2.54
C LEU A 229 -26.93 29.21 2.57
N PHE A 230 -26.58 28.68 3.74
CA PHE A 230 -25.53 27.67 3.87
C PHE A 230 -25.94 26.31 3.28
N ALA A 231 -27.21 25.91 3.44
CA ALA A 231 -27.71 24.69 2.80
C ALA A 231 -27.75 24.83 1.27
N ALA A 232 -28.08 26.03 0.76
CA ALA A 232 -28.00 26.32 -0.67
C ALA A 232 -26.56 26.26 -1.18
N ILE A 233 -25.58 26.81 -0.45
CA ILE A 233 -24.15 26.69 -0.77
C ILE A 233 -23.74 25.21 -0.78
N ALA A 234 -24.03 24.45 0.28
CA ALA A 234 -23.64 23.03 0.36
C ALA A 234 -24.24 22.20 -0.77
N ARG A 235 -25.50 22.49 -1.15
CA ARG A 235 -26.17 21.84 -2.29
C ARG A 235 -25.51 22.16 -3.61
N GLU A 236 -25.30 23.44 -3.91
CA GLU A 236 -24.72 23.87 -5.19
C GLU A 236 -23.22 23.56 -5.29
N ALA A 237 -22.52 23.44 -4.15
CA ALA A 237 -21.15 22.95 -4.10
C ALA A 237 -21.04 21.42 -4.30
N GLY A 238 -22.16 20.68 -4.31
CA GLY A 238 -22.18 19.22 -4.41
C GLY A 238 -21.84 18.50 -3.10
N LEU A 239 -21.80 19.23 -1.97
CA LEU A 239 -21.38 18.74 -0.67
C LEU A 239 -22.56 18.27 0.22
N ALA A 240 -23.80 18.41 -0.25
CA ALA A 240 -25.00 18.11 0.54
C ALA A 240 -25.40 16.62 0.59
N ALA A 241 -24.83 15.76 -0.25
CA ALA A 241 -25.13 14.33 -0.25
C ALA A 241 -24.19 13.58 0.70
N ALA A 242 -24.75 12.70 1.53
CA ALA A 242 -23.96 11.81 2.35
C ALA A 242 -23.09 10.93 1.47
N ASP A 243 -21.80 10.82 1.77
CA ASP A 243 -20.85 9.98 1.03
C ASP A 243 -21.09 8.47 1.23
N GLY A 244 -22.06 8.12 2.09
CA GLY A 244 -22.46 6.76 2.42
C GLY A 244 -21.55 6.09 3.45
N THR A 245 -20.56 6.81 3.96
CA THR A 245 -19.60 6.27 4.92
C THR A 245 -20.07 6.49 6.35
N ALA A 246 -20.08 5.41 7.15
CA ALA A 246 -20.27 5.47 8.58
C ALA A 246 -18.88 5.51 9.24
N VAL A 247 -18.58 6.58 9.95
CA VAL A 247 -17.34 6.75 10.72
C VAL A 247 -17.72 6.80 12.18
N ASP A 248 -16.92 6.20 13.05
CA ASP A 248 -17.10 6.35 14.49
C ASP A 248 -16.86 7.80 14.90
N VAL A 249 -17.96 8.57 14.97
CA VAL A 249 -17.95 9.99 15.28
C VAL A 249 -17.45 10.25 16.70
N GLN A 250 -17.39 9.22 17.57
CA GLN A 250 -16.84 9.36 18.92
C GLN A 250 -15.31 9.57 18.92
N GLN A 251 -14.61 9.17 17.85
CA GLN A 251 -13.16 9.34 17.73
C GLN A 251 -12.74 10.68 17.12
N ARG A 252 -13.70 11.50 16.67
CA ARG A 252 -13.48 12.80 16.02
C ARG A 252 -13.97 13.94 16.89
N TYR A 253 -13.47 15.15 16.66
CA TYR A 253 -14.03 16.32 17.34
C TYR A 253 -15.48 16.55 16.90
N ALA A 254 -16.39 16.58 17.88
CA ALA A 254 -17.83 16.80 17.65
C ALA A 254 -18.14 18.16 16.99
N ALA A 255 -17.31 19.17 17.25
CA ALA A 255 -17.33 20.45 16.56
C ALA A 255 -16.00 20.66 15.82
N PRO A 256 -16.02 21.09 14.54
CA PRO A 256 -14.80 21.29 13.77
C PRO A 256 -13.96 22.40 14.39
N ARG A 257 -12.66 22.14 14.53
CA ARG A 257 -11.68 23.12 15.01
C ARG A 257 -11.18 23.96 13.86
N VAL A 258 -10.76 25.19 14.15
CA VAL A 258 -10.20 26.10 13.14
C VAL A 258 -8.70 26.21 13.34
N TYR A 259 -7.95 26.09 12.24
CA TYR A 259 -6.51 26.25 12.18
C TYR A 259 -6.16 27.40 11.24
N ARG A 260 -5.20 28.24 11.65
CA ARG A 260 -4.50 29.18 10.79
C ARG A 260 -3.36 28.46 10.09
N LEU A 261 -3.22 28.66 8.79
CA LEU A 261 -2.18 28.03 7.96
C LEU A 261 -1.13 29.06 7.57
N ASP A 262 0.06 28.94 8.17
CA ASP A 262 1.19 29.80 7.87
C ASP A 262 2.17 29.07 6.95
N PHE A 263 2.61 29.71 5.87
CA PHE A 263 3.60 29.15 4.94
C PHE A 263 4.98 29.75 5.23
N VAL A 264 5.85 28.99 5.88
CA VAL A 264 7.16 29.44 6.35
C VAL A 264 8.27 28.82 5.51
N LEU A 265 9.25 29.62 5.11
CA LEU A 265 10.44 29.09 4.44
C LEU A 265 11.34 28.43 5.50
N SER A 266 11.46 27.12 5.44
CA SER A 266 12.28 26.39 6.39
C SER A 266 13.75 26.66 6.17
N LYS A 267 14.44 26.98 7.27
CA LYS A 267 15.89 27.22 7.22
C LYS A 267 16.66 25.96 6.87
N GLN A 268 16.14 24.80 7.28
CA GLN A 268 16.79 23.48 7.17
C GLN A 268 16.60 22.85 5.79
N THR A 269 15.39 22.90 5.24
CA THR A 269 15.06 22.26 3.95
C THR A 269 15.14 23.23 2.77
N LYS A 270 15.14 24.55 3.03
CA LYS A 270 14.98 25.60 2.01
C LYS A 270 13.67 25.49 1.22
N SER A 271 12.75 24.63 1.63
CA SER A 271 11.40 24.49 1.07
C SER A 271 10.40 25.29 1.89
N VAL A 272 9.22 25.53 1.32
CA VAL A 272 8.11 26.21 2.01
C VAL A 272 7.36 25.14 2.80
N GLU A 273 7.43 25.22 4.12
CA GLU A 273 6.71 24.34 5.05
C GLU A 273 5.37 24.97 5.45
N GLN A 274 4.37 24.14 5.66
CA GLN A 274 3.07 24.55 6.20
C GLN A 274 3.08 24.35 7.71
N LEU A 275 2.80 25.42 8.46
CA LEU A 275 2.68 25.41 9.92
C LEU A 275 1.23 25.71 10.32
N PRO A 276 0.45 24.67 10.65
CA PRO A 276 -0.90 24.87 11.14
C PRO A 276 -0.90 25.19 12.63
N ARG A 277 -1.62 26.26 12.99
CA ARG A 277 -1.78 26.72 14.38
C ARG A 277 -3.25 26.76 14.75
N LEU A 278 -3.60 26.25 15.92
CA LEU A 278 -4.97 26.32 16.41
C LEU A 278 -5.40 27.80 16.52
N SER A 279 -6.57 28.11 16.00
CA SER A 279 -7.12 29.47 15.92
C SER A 279 -8.55 29.48 16.43
N PRO A 280 -8.76 29.54 17.76
CA PRO A 280 -10.09 29.48 18.36
C PRO A 280 -11.04 30.58 17.85
N LEU A 281 -12.33 30.25 17.66
CA LEU A 281 -13.32 31.13 17.02
C LEU A 281 -13.69 32.38 17.84
N ASP A 282 -13.37 32.38 19.13
CA ASP A 282 -13.52 33.51 20.06
C ASP A 282 -12.38 34.52 19.98
N THR A 283 -11.29 34.20 19.27
CA THR A 283 -10.17 35.12 19.00
C THR A 283 -10.40 35.95 17.73
N LEU A 284 -9.47 36.86 17.42
CA LEU A 284 -9.49 37.54 16.11
C LEU A 284 -8.80 36.72 15.00
N GLY A 285 -8.20 35.58 15.35
CA GLY A 285 -7.57 34.62 14.44
C GLY A 285 -6.11 34.92 14.07
N TYR A 286 -5.55 35.99 14.64
CA TYR A 286 -4.16 36.41 14.44
C TYR A 286 -3.47 36.72 15.77
N ASP A 287 -4.06 36.27 16.87
CA ASP A 287 -3.44 36.39 18.17
C ASP A 287 -2.40 35.25 18.25
N ASP A 288 -1.12 35.59 18.38
CA ASP A 288 -0.11 34.59 18.71
C ASP A 288 -0.30 34.29 20.20
N ALA A 289 -0.88 33.13 20.51
CA ALA A 289 -0.93 32.67 21.89
C ALA A 289 0.50 32.56 22.41
N ALA A 290 0.76 33.23 23.53
CA ALA A 290 2.01 33.11 24.26
C ALA A 290 2.24 31.62 24.58
N GLU A 291 3.37 31.09 24.13
CA GLU A 291 3.97 29.92 24.76
C GLU A 291 4.36 30.34 26.18
N ASP A 292 3.47 30.16 27.15
CA ASP A 292 3.78 30.26 28.58
C ASP A 292 2.84 29.30 29.35
N ASP A 293 3.46 28.26 29.91
CA ASP A 293 3.23 27.67 31.24
C ASP A 293 1.84 27.82 31.88
N GLU A 294 1.11 26.70 32.06
CA GLU A 294 0.26 26.54 33.25
C GLU A 294 0.05 25.07 33.62
N ASP A 295 0.86 24.67 34.59
CA ASP A 295 0.73 23.56 35.51
C ASP A 295 -0.41 23.91 36.49
N GLU A 296 -1.66 23.55 36.18
CA GLU A 296 -2.78 23.50 37.14
C GLU A 296 -3.70 22.35 36.69
N GLY A 297 -4.08 21.35 37.47
CA GLY A 297 -4.20 21.27 38.91
C GLY A 297 -5.40 20.37 39.18
N HIS A 298 -5.19 19.36 40.02
CA HIS A 298 -6.21 18.43 40.50
C HIS A 298 -7.56 19.09 40.87
N GLY A 299 -8.68 18.48 40.44
CA GLY A 299 -10.01 18.93 40.84
C GLY A 299 -11.13 17.96 40.47
N ARG A 300 -11.13 16.77 41.07
CA ARG A 300 -12.27 15.83 41.09
C ARG A 300 -13.48 16.43 41.82
N HIS A 301 -14.64 15.78 41.58
CA HIS A 301 -15.85 15.61 42.41
C HIS A 301 -17.09 16.38 41.90
N HIS A 302 -18.29 15.80 41.75
CA HIS A 302 -18.95 14.67 42.41
C HIS A 302 -19.85 13.91 41.39
N ALA A 303 -19.89 12.58 41.28
CA ALA A 303 -20.36 11.55 42.23
C ALA A 303 -21.86 11.65 42.60
N HIS A 304 -22.69 10.84 41.93
CA HIS A 304 -23.96 10.32 42.47
C HIS A 304 -23.96 8.80 42.38
N HIS A 305 -23.69 8.14 43.50
CA HIS A 305 -24.41 6.94 43.95
C HIS A 305 -24.25 6.84 45.48
N HIS A 306 -25.29 7.29 46.19
CA HIS A 306 -25.64 6.82 47.54
C HIS A 306 -25.93 5.30 47.46
N GLY A 307 -25.77 4.44 48.47
CA GLY A 307 -25.51 4.56 49.90
C GLY A 307 -26.02 3.27 50.58
N HIS A 308 -25.54 2.99 51.81
CA HIS A 308 -25.92 1.92 52.77
C HIS A 308 -25.23 0.54 52.61
N SER A 309 -24.90 -0.24 53.64
CA SER A 309 -24.28 -0.10 54.98
C SER A 309 -24.54 -1.43 55.72
N HIS A 310 -23.49 -2.06 56.27
CA HIS A 310 -23.46 -3.03 57.39
C HIS A 310 -24.35 -4.30 57.40
N GLY A 311 -23.71 -5.45 57.65
CA GLY A 311 -24.36 -6.67 58.13
C GLY A 311 -23.36 -7.81 58.37
N ASP A 312 -23.24 -8.21 59.65
CA ASP A 312 -22.44 -9.29 60.23
C ASP A 312 -22.55 -10.69 59.58
N GLY A 313 -21.53 -11.53 59.79
CA GLY A 313 -21.67 -12.98 59.62
C GLY A 313 -20.38 -13.78 59.71
N ALA A 314 -19.92 -14.05 60.94
CA ALA A 314 -18.78 -14.91 61.26
C ALA A 314 -18.93 -16.38 60.81
N ARG A 315 -17.81 -17.08 60.52
CA ARG A 315 -17.25 -18.17 61.38
C ARG A 315 -16.25 -19.14 60.71
N HIS A 316 -15.25 -19.50 61.54
CA HIS A 316 -14.49 -20.77 61.64
C HIS A 316 -13.29 -20.98 60.68
N HIS A 317 -12.04 -20.85 61.14
CA HIS A 317 -11.20 -21.80 61.94
C HIS A 317 -10.21 -22.52 60.99
N HIS A 318 -8.91 -22.72 61.23
CA HIS A 318 -8.14 -22.96 62.45
C HIS A 318 -6.64 -22.64 62.16
N HIS A 319 -5.95 -21.88 63.02
CA HIS A 319 -4.81 -22.32 63.89
C HIS A 319 -3.41 -22.37 63.24
N ARG A 320 -2.30 -21.91 63.87
CA ARG A 320 -2.05 -21.22 65.17
C ARG A 320 -0.53 -20.91 65.30
N HIS A 321 -0.22 -19.71 65.82
CA HIS A 321 0.90 -19.22 66.69
C HIS A 321 2.36 -19.60 66.39
N ASP A 322 3.30 -18.64 66.27
CA ASP A 322 3.82 -17.65 67.25
C ASP A 322 4.64 -18.27 68.40
N HIS A 323 5.96 -18.00 68.44
CA HIS A 323 6.59 -17.12 69.44
C HIS A 323 8.14 -17.15 69.35
N ASP A 324 8.68 -15.95 69.15
CA ASP A 324 9.76 -15.26 69.88
C ASP A 324 10.83 -15.99 70.72
N ALA A 325 12.07 -15.54 70.46
CA ALA A 325 13.06 -14.99 71.39
C ALA A 325 14.18 -15.86 72.00
N ASP A 326 15.39 -15.33 71.75
CA ASP A 326 16.53 -15.11 72.66
C ASP A 326 17.79 -16.00 72.63
N GLU A 327 18.91 -15.27 72.51
CA GLU A 327 20.31 -15.49 72.96
C GLU A 327 21.12 -16.65 72.34
N ALA A 328 22.44 -16.64 72.22
CA ALA A 328 23.57 -15.69 72.17
C ALA A 328 24.81 -16.63 72.00
N ASP A 329 25.88 -16.21 71.31
CA ASP A 329 27.29 -16.47 71.68
C ASP A 329 28.32 -16.20 70.55
N TYR A 330 29.21 -15.25 70.85
CA TYR A 330 30.69 -15.14 70.65
C TYR A 330 31.33 -15.54 69.30
N GLU A 331 31.91 -14.58 68.55
CA GLU A 331 33.35 -14.17 68.52
C GLU A 331 34.00 -14.69 67.21
N ASP A 332 35.04 -14.14 66.59
CA ASP A 332 35.65 -12.81 66.44
C ASP A 332 36.63 -12.98 65.24
N ALA A 333 37.13 -11.87 64.73
CA ALA A 333 37.92 -11.66 63.51
C ALA A 333 39.25 -12.44 63.36
N GLY A 334 39.80 -12.44 62.14
CA GLY A 334 41.26 -12.60 61.94
C GLY A 334 41.70 -12.96 60.52
N SER A 335 42.56 -12.13 59.95
CA SER A 335 43.02 -12.02 58.56
C SER A 335 44.15 -12.97 58.11
N SER A 336 44.37 -13.01 56.78
CA SER A 336 45.65 -13.14 56.01
C SER A 336 46.53 -14.39 56.22
N ASP A 337 47.25 -14.99 55.28
CA ASP A 337 47.51 -14.88 53.83
C ASP A 337 48.29 -16.17 53.45
N GLU A 338 48.51 -16.38 52.14
CA GLU A 338 49.59 -17.18 51.49
C GLU A 338 49.38 -18.67 51.13
N GLU A 339 49.05 -18.85 49.83
CA GLU A 339 49.75 -19.60 48.77
C GLU A 339 50.05 -21.12 48.80
N SER A 340 49.87 -21.69 47.59
CA SER A 340 50.49 -22.90 46.97
C SER A 340 49.93 -24.28 47.33
N GLU A 341 49.87 -25.30 46.48
CA GLU A 341 49.72 -25.54 45.03
C GLU A 341 49.60 -27.09 44.90
N PHE A 342 48.98 -27.60 43.83
CA PHE A 342 48.99 -29.00 43.32
C PHE A 342 48.03 -30.10 43.83
N GLU A 343 47.12 -30.50 42.90
CA GLU A 343 46.80 -31.84 42.31
C GLU A 343 46.73 -33.09 43.23
N GLU A 344 45.94 -34.15 43.02
CA GLU A 344 44.87 -34.59 42.11
C GLU A 344 44.30 -35.87 42.80
N GLY A 345 43.02 -36.20 42.62
CA GLY A 345 42.46 -37.48 43.08
C GLY A 345 40.95 -37.57 42.87
N ALA A 346 40.56 -38.28 41.81
CA ALA A 346 39.21 -38.46 41.29
C ALA A 346 38.40 -39.60 41.97
N ASP A 347 37.17 -39.78 41.45
CA ASP A 347 36.11 -40.78 41.72
C ASP A 347 35.02 -40.25 42.69
N ASP A 348 33.72 -40.16 42.36
CA ASP A 348 32.89 -40.90 41.42
C ASP A 348 31.71 -40.06 40.87
N ALA A 349 31.17 -40.55 39.75
CA ALA A 349 30.12 -39.99 38.92
C ALA A 349 28.69 -40.07 39.50
N ASP A 350 27.82 -39.13 39.09
CA ASP A 350 26.47 -39.47 38.64
C ASP A 350 25.96 -38.47 37.59
N ALA A 351 25.19 -38.98 36.63
CA ALA A 351 24.73 -38.29 35.43
C ALA A 351 23.19 -38.15 35.41
N GLY A 352 22.70 -37.05 34.83
CA GLY A 352 21.29 -36.80 34.49
C GLY A 352 20.70 -35.61 35.27
N HIS A 353 20.02 -34.61 34.70
CA HIS A 353 19.44 -34.42 33.37
C HIS A 353 19.49 -32.94 32.95
N SER A 354 19.52 -32.76 31.63
CA SER A 354 19.52 -31.52 30.86
C SER A 354 18.11 -31.01 30.50
N ALA A 355 18.02 -29.69 30.28
CA ALA A 355 17.39 -29.00 29.14
C ALA A 355 16.29 -27.94 29.45
N GLY A 356 16.37 -26.82 28.71
CA GLY A 356 15.33 -25.81 28.49
C GLY A 356 15.68 -24.43 29.06
N ALA A 357 16.57 -23.62 28.47
CA ALA A 357 16.31 -22.76 27.31
C ALA A 357 14.97 -21.99 27.43
N VAL A 358 15.04 -20.74 27.87
CA VAL A 358 13.94 -19.76 27.74
C VAL A 358 14.48 -18.60 26.92
N GLU A 359 14.04 -18.56 25.68
CA GLU A 359 14.20 -17.42 24.78
C GLU A 359 13.27 -16.28 25.17
N SER A 360 13.77 -15.09 24.85
CA SER A 360 13.18 -13.76 24.90
C SER A 360 11.72 -13.70 24.43
N SER A 361 10.87 -13.06 25.23
CA SER A 361 9.62 -12.45 24.76
C SER A 361 9.52 -11.01 25.22
N CYS A 362 9.19 -10.16 24.26
CA CYS A 362 8.89 -8.74 24.41
C CYS A 362 7.62 -8.54 25.23
N GLY A 363 7.61 -7.57 26.15
CA GLY A 363 6.42 -7.16 26.88
C GLY A 363 6.54 -5.72 27.38
N CYS A 364 5.87 -4.81 26.70
CA CYS A 364 5.63 -3.45 27.18
C CYS A 364 4.51 -3.46 28.23
N GLY A 365 4.64 -2.71 29.34
CA GLY A 365 3.53 -2.46 30.26
C GLY A 365 3.90 -1.96 31.66
N SER A 366 3.98 -0.63 31.79
CA SER A 366 3.80 0.26 32.96
C SER A 366 3.36 -0.27 34.35
N GLU A 367 4.02 0.21 35.42
CA GLU A 367 3.51 1.06 36.54
C GLU A 367 4.28 0.85 37.88
N GLY A 368 4.30 1.90 38.73
CA GLY A 368 5.17 2.11 39.92
C GLY A 368 4.98 1.13 41.11
N CYS A 369 5.73 1.21 42.21
CA CYS A 369 6.06 2.36 43.06
C CYS A 369 7.23 2.06 44.03
N GLY A 370 8.05 3.08 44.31
CA GLY A 370 8.35 3.61 45.65
C GLY A 370 9.17 2.81 46.69
N GLY A 371 10.28 3.41 47.13
CA GLY A 371 10.90 3.12 48.44
C GLY A 371 12.33 3.66 48.55
N GLY A 372 12.53 4.78 49.25
CA GLY A 372 13.79 5.52 49.32
C GLY A 372 14.78 5.08 50.42
N HIS A 373 16.02 5.54 50.29
CA HIS A 373 16.84 6.03 51.40
C HIS A 373 17.95 6.98 50.90
N GLU A 374 18.21 8.01 51.71
CA GLU A 374 19.04 9.18 51.43
C GLU A 374 20.55 8.97 51.70
N HIS A 375 21.31 9.90 51.10
CA HIS A 375 22.62 10.46 51.49
C HIS A 375 23.92 9.93 50.86
N GLY A 376 24.36 10.65 49.81
CA GLY A 376 25.45 11.63 49.99
C GLY A 376 26.76 11.39 49.23
N ALA A 377 27.01 12.16 48.15
CA ALA A 377 28.19 13.02 47.95
C ALA A 377 28.35 13.45 46.48
N LYS A 378 28.64 14.73 46.28
CA LYS A 378 28.80 15.43 45.00
C LYS A 378 29.97 14.91 44.15
N ALA A 379 29.71 14.65 42.86
CA ALA A 379 30.65 14.93 41.77
C ALA A 379 29.86 15.15 40.46
N ALA A 380 30.26 16.17 39.71
CA ALA A 380 29.67 16.56 38.43
C ALA A 380 29.86 15.47 37.34
N VAL A 381 28.91 15.34 36.40
CA VAL A 381 29.11 15.35 34.93
C VAL A 381 27.83 14.90 34.19
N SER A 382 27.45 15.77 33.24
CA SER A 382 26.59 15.66 32.04
C SER A 382 25.25 14.92 32.04
N ASP A 383 24.24 15.68 31.61
CA ASP A 383 22.97 15.25 31.03
C ASP A 383 23.14 14.09 30.02
N SER A 384 22.92 12.85 30.47
CA SER A 384 22.61 11.74 29.57
C SER A 384 21.09 11.53 29.56
N ALA A 385 20.38 12.35 28.80
CA ALA A 385 19.08 11.95 28.28
C ALA A 385 19.30 10.65 27.48
N GLY A 386 18.65 9.56 27.90
CA GLY A 386 19.04 8.18 27.58
C GLY A 386 19.31 7.92 26.09
N SER A 387 20.59 7.79 25.73
CA SER A 387 21.00 7.26 24.43
C SER A 387 20.70 5.76 24.38
N MET A 388 19.83 5.34 23.46
CA MET A 388 19.59 3.92 23.23
C MET A 388 20.89 3.25 22.79
N LEU A 389 21.25 2.16 23.48
CA LEU A 389 22.50 1.43 23.28
C LEU A 389 22.21 0.15 22.50
N VAL A 390 22.85 0.01 21.33
CA VAL A 390 22.61 -1.09 20.38
C VAL A 390 23.92 -1.82 20.12
N SER A 391 23.90 -3.15 20.09
CA SER A 391 25.09 -3.98 19.83
C SER A 391 25.08 -4.53 18.40
N GLY A 392 26.26 -4.59 17.78
CA GLY A 392 26.47 -5.24 16.47
C GLY A 392 26.42 -4.27 15.28
N LEU A 393 26.60 -4.84 14.08
CA LEU A 393 26.62 -4.08 12.82
C LEU A 393 25.32 -4.21 12.02
N HIS A 394 24.40 -5.07 12.45
CA HIS A 394 23.16 -5.31 11.75
C HIS A 394 22.27 -4.06 11.77
N GLY A 395 21.76 -3.67 10.59
CA GLY A 395 20.95 -2.47 10.44
C GLY A 395 21.70 -1.15 10.67
N LEU A 396 23.05 -1.13 10.72
CA LEU A 396 23.85 0.07 11.02
C LEU A 396 23.40 1.32 10.22
N ALA A 397 23.04 1.11 8.95
CA ALA A 397 22.60 2.15 8.03
C ALA A 397 21.23 2.79 8.38
N ASN A 398 20.41 2.14 9.20
CA ASN A 398 19.04 2.56 9.53
C ASN A 398 18.93 3.29 10.87
N TRP A 399 19.92 3.19 11.76
CA TRP A 399 19.90 3.87 13.05
C TRP A 399 20.03 5.38 12.90
N CYS A 400 19.47 6.14 13.84
CA CYS A 400 19.57 7.59 13.89
C CYS A 400 19.98 8.06 15.29
N ASP A 401 20.50 9.27 15.39
CA ASP A 401 20.86 9.88 16.68
C ASP A 401 19.61 10.03 17.57
N PRO A 402 19.73 9.82 18.90
CA PRO A 402 20.98 9.69 19.67
C PRO A 402 21.39 8.24 19.97
N VAL A 403 21.28 7.29 19.02
CA VAL A 403 21.69 5.89 19.24
C VAL A 403 23.22 5.76 19.36
N ARG A 404 23.69 5.07 20.41
CA ARG A 404 25.10 4.65 20.57
C ARG A 404 25.25 3.18 20.20
N VAL A 405 26.27 2.86 19.39
CA VAL A 405 26.53 1.51 18.89
C VAL A 405 27.72 0.91 19.62
N ILE A 406 27.55 -0.28 20.21
CA ILE A 406 28.64 -1.11 20.73
C ILE A 406 29.07 -2.10 19.65
N VAL A 407 30.36 -2.08 19.35
CA VAL A 407 31.01 -3.02 18.43
C VAL A 407 32.06 -3.79 19.21
N GLU A 408 31.82 -5.09 19.39
CA GLU A 408 32.83 -6.05 19.85
C GLU A 408 33.44 -6.75 18.62
N GLY A 409 34.74 -6.59 18.42
CA GLY A 409 35.40 -7.08 17.22
C GLY A 409 36.91 -7.06 17.31
N ARG A 410 37.59 -7.44 16.23
CA ARG A 410 39.06 -7.42 16.11
C ARG A 410 39.51 -6.25 15.26
N VAL A 411 40.51 -5.51 15.71
CA VAL A 411 41.12 -4.42 14.94
C VAL A 411 41.96 -5.02 13.82
N LEU A 412 41.46 -4.93 12.59
CA LEU A 412 42.11 -5.46 11.39
C LEU A 412 43.19 -4.51 10.87
N ASP A 413 42.90 -3.21 10.90
CA ASP A 413 43.82 -2.15 10.52
C ASP A 413 43.62 -0.94 11.45
N LEU A 414 44.58 -0.71 12.35
CA LEU A 414 44.54 0.44 13.24
C LEU A 414 44.75 1.76 12.48
N GLY A 415 45.44 1.77 11.33
CA GLY A 415 45.68 2.98 10.55
C GLY A 415 44.40 3.59 10.00
N THR A 416 43.48 2.75 9.52
CA THR A 416 42.15 3.16 9.04
C THR A 416 41.08 3.05 10.12
N GLY A 417 41.38 2.46 11.30
CA GLY A 417 40.39 2.18 12.34
C GLY A 417 39.40 1.07 11.94
N LEU A 418 39.80 0.12 11.10
CA LEU A 418 38.92 -0.96 10.63
C LEU A 418 38.76 -2.04 11.70
N VAL A 419 37.53 -2.26 12.16
CA VAL A 419 37.17 -3.30 13.14
C VAL A 419 36.31 -4.36 12.46
N GLY A 420 36.72 -5.62 12.56
CA GLY A 420 36.01 -6.78 12.04
C GLY A 420 35.25 -7.54 13.13
N THR A 421 33.99 -7.83 12.88
CA THR A 421 33.11 -8.68 13.70
C THR A 421 32.71 -9.93 12.92
N THR A 422 31.91 -10.82 13.50
CA THR A 422 31.25 -11.93 12.77
C THR A 422 30.28 -11.45 11.71
N ASP A 423 29.72 -10.23 11.88
CA ASP A 423 28.71 -9.66 10.99
C ASP A 423 29.32 -8.91 9.81
N GLY A 424 30.62 -8.58 9.84
CA GLY A 424 31.27 -7.76 8.81
C GLY A 424 32.42 -6.91 9.34
N CYS A 425 32.74 -5.82 8.63
CA CYS A 425 33.72 -4.84 9.07
C CYS A 425 33.13 -3.42 9.06
N VAL A 426 33.56 -2.57 10.00
CA VAL A 426 33.17 -1.15 10.09
C VAL A 426 34.40 -0.27 10.30
N GLU A 427 34.38 0.93 9.73
CA GLU A 427 35.40 1.95 9.97
C GLU A 427 35.05 2.77 11.22
N VAL A 428 35.96 2.74 12.20
CA VAL A 428 35.83 3.44 13.47
C VAL A 428 36.84 4.59 13.52
N THR A 429 36.33 5.78 13.26
CA THR A 429 37.08 7.03 13.39
C THR A 429 37.39 7.33 14.86
N ASN A 430 38.45 8.10 15.12
CA ASN A 430 38.99 8.41 16.45
C ASN A 430 39.61 7.24 17.24
N LEU A 431 39.40 5.98 16.83
CA LEU A 431 40.03 4.80 17.48
C LEU A 431 41.57 4.90 17.58
N PRO A 432 42.33 5.33 16.55
CA PRO A 432 43.78 5.39 16.63
C PRO A 432 44.26 6.43 17.65
N ALA A 433 43.54 7.55 17.77
CA ALA A 433 43.82 8.59 18.74
C ALA A 433 43.52 8.12 20.17
N MET A 434 42.43 7.35 20.38
CA MET A 434 42.12 6.74 21.67
C MET A 434 43.16 5.71 22.10
N VAL A 435 43.59 4.84 21.18
CA VAL A 435 44.68 3.88 21.46
C VAL A 435 45.97 4.59 21.79
N ALA A 436 46.28 5.73 21.17
CA ALA A 436 47.47 6.53 21.49
C ALA A 436 47.35 7.27 22.83
N ALA A 437 46.16 7.72 23.20
CA ALA A 437 45.90 8.48 24.42
C ALA A 437 45.83 7.58 25.67
N ASP A 438 45.33 6.36 25.54
CA ASP A 438 45.23 5.40 26.64
C ASP A 438 46.41 4.43 26.62
N SER A 439 47.30 4.60 27.61
CA SER A 439 48.49 3.74 27.78
C SER A 439 48.18 2.25 27.88
N THR A 440 47.00 1.86 28.39
CA THR A 440 46.59 0.47 28.53
C THR A 440 46.22 -0.15 27.19
N LEU A 441 45.45 0.59 26.37
CA LEU A 441 45.13 0.25 24.98
C LEU A 441 46.38 0.25 24.10
N ALA A 442 47.27 1.25 24.24
CA ALA A 442 48.53 1.32 23.51
C ALA A 442 49.41 0.10 23.78
N ALA A 443 49.61 -0.25 25.07
CA ALA A 443 50.41 -1.40 25.48
C ALA A 443 49.76 -2.73 25.08
N TRP A 444 48.43 -2.82 25.11
CA TRP A 444 47.70 -3.97 24.62
C TRP A 444 47.90 -4.17 23.10
N HIS A 445 47.73 -3.11 22.30
CA HIS A 445 47.91 -3.17 20.86
C HIS A 445 49.37 -3.49 20.48
N ALA A 446 50.34 -2.87 21.16
CA ALA A 446 51.76 -3.16 20.94
C ALA A 446 52.15 -4.61 21.30
N ARG A 447 51.58 -5.18 22.37
CA ARG A 447 51.76 -6.60 22.71
C ARG A 447 51.17 -7.52 21.65
N ALA A 448 50.06 -7.14 21.02
CA ALA A 448 49.46 -7.91 19.94
C ALA A 448 50.22 -7.75 18.59
N ALA A 449 50.82 -6.59 18.33
CA ALA A 449 51.50 -6.26 17.09
C ALA A 449 53.02 -6.61 17.07
N SER A 450 53.66 -6.74 18.23
CA SER A 450 55.11 -7.01 18.31
C SER A 450 55.45 -8.48 17.96
N THR A 451 56.37 -8.61 17.03
CA THR A 451 56.79 -9.82 16.32
C THR A 451 57.66 -10.76 17.13
N ASP A 452 57.29 -12.04 17.15
CA ASP A 452 58.27 -13.11 16.94
C ASP A 452 57.75 -14.09 15.86
N ARG A 453 58.67 -14.66 15.08
CA ARG A 453 58.60 -15.06 13.65
C ARG A 453 57.64 -16.22 13.24
N GLN A 454 56.50 -16.45 13.88
CA GLN A 454 55.48 -17.42 13.42
C GLN A 454 54.23 -16.75 12.81
N ALA A 455 54.47 -15.82 11.88
CA ALA A 455 53.52 -14.82 11.39
C ALA A 455 52.40 -15.31 10.44
N LYS A 456 51.96 -16.57 10.48
CA LYS A 456 50.82 -17.05 9.67
C LYS A 456 49.54 -17.33 10.44
N GLN A 457 49.52 -17.26 11.79
CA GLN A 457 48.35 -17.75 12.56
C GLN A 457 47.92 -16.93 13.79
N ARG A 458 48.47 -15.73 14.08
CA ARG A 458 48.01 -14.96 15.26
C ARG A 458 46.84 -14.03 14.92
N ARG A 459 45.73 -14.23 15.64
CA ARG A 459 44.46 -13.51 15.52
C ARG A 459 44.63 -12.00 15.84
N PRO A 460 44.04 -11.08 15.06
CA PRO A 460 44.09 -9.64 15.35
C PRO A 460 43.47 -9.29 16.70
N PRO A 461 43.87 -8.15 17.31
CA PRO A 461 43.56 -7.86 18.71
C PRO A 461 42.09 -7.42 18.88
N ALA A 462 41.40 -7.98 19.90
CA ALA A 462 39.96 -7.78 20.15
C ALA A 462 39.61 -6.60 21.09
N VAL A 463 38.67 -5.75 20.67
CA VAL A 463 38.21 -4.54 21.36
C VAL A 463 36.69 -4.54 21.50
N ALA A 464 36.19 -3.84 22.52
CA ALA A 464 34.84 -3.31 22.56
C ALA A 464 34.91 -1.80 22.36
N VAL A 465 34.16 -1.28 21.39
CA VAL A 465 34.06 0.16 21.08
C VAL A 465 32.62 0.58 21.25
N ALA A 466 32.36 1.64 22.01
CA ALA A 466 31.10 2.37 21.94
C ALA A 466 31.31 3.64 21.10
N GLY A 467 30.50 3.81 20.07
CA GLY A 467 30.62 4.94 19.15
C GLY A 467 29.28 5.50 18.69
N VAL A 468 29.32 6.76 18.31
CA VAL A 468 28.19 7.47 17.67
C VAL A 468 28.29 7.37 16.15
N LEU A 469 27.14 7.46 15.49
CA LEU A 469 27.04 7.37 14.04
C LEU A 469 27.67 8.61 13.39
N SER A 470 28.29 8.43 12.22
CA SER A 470 28.74 9.52 11.38
C SER A 470 28.52 9.17 9.91
N ARG A 471 27.83 10.05 9.18
CA ARG A 471 27.48 9.86 7.77
C ARG A 471 28.19 10.89 6.89
N ASP A 472 28.65 10.43 5.73
CA ASP A 472 29.20 11.33 4.72
C ASP A 472 28.12 11.83 3.75
N LYS A 473 28.50 12.68 2.80
CA LYS A 473 27.58 13.23 1.79
C LYS A 473 27.03 12.19 0.81
N GLU A 474 27.68 11.04 0.69
CA GLU A 474 27.27 9.96 -0.22
C GLU A 474 26.34 8.95 0.44
N GLY A 475 26.25 8.97 1.78
CA GLY A 475 25.42 8.08 2.60
C GLY A 475 26.18 6.89 3.18
N ARG A 476 27.51 6.95 3.26
CA ARG A 476 28.33 5.93 3.95
C ARG A 476 28.32 6.18 5.44
N THR A 477 28.16 5.11 6.21
CA THR A 477 28.09 5.20 7.68
C THR A 477 29.40 4.70 8.30
N THR A 478 30.01 5.54 9.11
CA THR A 478 31.16 5.22 9.96
C THR A 478 30.76 5.40 11.42
N LEU A 479 31.55 4.84 12.34
CA LEU A 479 31.40 5.09 13.75
C LEU A 479 32.49 6.04 14.24
N ARG A 480 32.16 6.93 15.15
CA ARG A 480 33.14 7.72 15.90
C ARG A 480 33.24 7.17 17.30
N ALA A 481 34.41 6.62 17.64
CA ALA A 481 34.64 6.07 18.97
C ALA A 481 34.58 7.17 20.05
N GLU A 482 33.76 6.92 21.06
CA GLU A 482 33.70 7.69 22.31
C GLU A 482 34.38 6.92 23.45
N GLU A 483 34.17 5.60 23.49
CA GLU A 483 34.77 4.69 24.46
C GLU A 483 35.38 3.50 23.73
N ALA A 484 36.55 3.05 24.17
CA ALA A 484 37.19 1.85 23.66
C ALA A 484 37.87 1.12 24.81
N ARG A 485 37.77 -0.21 24.83
CA ARG A 485 38.49 -1.04 25.81
C ARG A 485 38.95 -2.36 25.18
N PRO A 486 40.07 -2.94 25.63
CA PRO A 486 40.46 -4.28 25.21
C PRO A 486 39.54 -5.33 25.83
N LEU A 487 39.20 -6.37 25.07
CA LEU A 487 38.47 -7.53 25.59
C LEU A 487 39.43 -8.52 26.28
N THR A 488 39.01 -9.06 27.41
CA THR A 488 39.73 -10.13 28.13
C THR A 488 39.62 -11.47 27.39
N LYS A 489 40.50 -12.43 27.69
CA LYS A 489 40.42 -13.77 27.09
C LYS A 489 39.07 -14.46 27.36
N ALA A 490 38.51 -14.26 28.55
CA ALA A 490 37.20 -14.79 28.91
C ALA A 490 36.09 -14.13 28.08
N GLU A 491 36.08 -12.80 27.97
CA GLU A 491 35.08 -12.09 27.15
C GLU A 491 35.19 -12.46 25.66
N VAL A 492 36.41 -12.61 25.11
CA VAL A 492 36.59 -13.06 23.72
C VAL A 492 36.02 -14.46 23.49
N LEU A 493 36.07 -15.35 24.49
CA LEU A 493 35.52 -16.70 24.37
C LEU A 493 33.98 -16.71 24.38
N HIS A 494 33.36 -15.73 25.06
CA HIS A 494 31.90 -15.63 25.19
C HIS A 494 31.26 -14.62 24.22
N SER A 495 32.06 -13.75 23.60
CA SER A 495 31.58 -12.78 22.62
C SER A 495 31.13 -13.50 21.36
N MET A 496 29.85 -13.37 21.04
CA MET A 496 29.27 -13.92 19.82
C MET A 496 29.70 -13.17 18.56
N THR A 497 30.23 -11.96 18.71
CA THR A 497 30.54 -11.04 17.60
C THR A 497 32.04 -10.87 17.34
N ALA A 498 32.89 -11.18 18.32
CA ALA A 498 34.35 -11.16 18.13
C ALA A 498 34.83 -12.43 17.39
N GLY A 499 34.77 -12.41 16.05
CA GLY A 499 35.08 -13.54 15.16
C GLY A 499 36.31 -14.38 15.53
N SER A 500 36.26 -15.68 15.22
CA SER A 500 37.22 -16.66 15.71
C SER A 500 38.50 -16.72 14.87
N SER A 501 38.48 -16.39 13.59
CA SER A 501 39.67 -16.27 12.74
C SER A 501 39.58 -15.11 11.76
N ILE A 502 40.72 -14.61 11.25
CA ILE A 502 40.73 -13.58 10.20
C ILE A 502 40.23 -14.12 8.85
N GLU A 503 40.23 -15.45 8.67
CA GLU A 503 39.75 -16.15 7.47
C GLU A 503 38.22 -16.26 7.44
N GLU A 504 37.56 -16.16 8.60
CA GLU A 504 36.09 -16.16 8.73
C GLU A 504 35.47 -14.78 8.52
N ILE A 505 36.25 -13.70 8.55
CA ILE A 505 35.72 -12.34 8.45
C ILE A 505 35.63 -11.97 6.96
N PRO A 506 34.44 -11.80 6.38
CA PRO A 506 34.31 -11.36 5.00
C PRO A 506 34.76 -9.89 4.90
N VAL A 507 36.06 -9.66 4.70
CA VAL A 507 36.66 -8.31 4.57
C VAL A 507 36.06 -7.52 3.41
N HIS A 508 35.45 -8.22 2.45
CA HIS A 508 34.68 -7.62 1.36
C HIS A 508 33.36 -6.97 1.83
N TYR A 509 32.80 -7.43 2.95
CA TYR A 509 31.61 -6.86 3.59
C TYR A 509 32.02 -5.79 4.61
N ASN A 510 32.50 -4.67 4.09
CA ASN A 510 32.75 -3.45 4.87
C ASN A 510 31.54 -2.53 4.78
N THR A 511 30.76 -2.44 5.86
CA THR A 511 29.53 -1.64 5.92
C THR A 511 29.80 -0.15 5.70
N SER A 512 30.96 0.34 6.13
CA SER A 512 31.38 1.74 5.92
C SER A 512 31.76 2.08 4.48
N ARG A 513 31.93 1.08 3.61
CA ARG A 513 32.18 1.32 2.17
C ARG A 513 30.89 1.39 1.35
N ILE A 514 29.76 0.94 1.90
CA ILE A 514 28.49 0.90 1.20
C ILE A 514 27.77 2.22 1.41
N ALA A 515 27.48 2.92 0.32
CA ALA A 515 26.67 4.13 0.36
C ALA A 515 25.18 3.77 0.37
N HIS A 516 24.40 4.32 1.30
CA HIS A 516 22.96 4.11 1.36
C HIS A 516 22.19 5.30 0.80
N GLY A 517 21.21 5.01 -0.06
CA GLY A 517 20.22 5.96 -0.54
C GLY A 517 18.81 5.47 -0.24
N TYR A 518 17.94 6.40 0.13
CA TYR A 518 16.53 6.10 0.40
C TYR A 518 15.64 6.97 -0.47
N GLY A 519 14.59 6.37 -1.01
CA GLY A 519 13.68 7.01 -1.94
C GLY A 519 12.26 6.47 -1.81
N VAL A 520 11.35 7.07 -2.57
CA VAL A 520 9.93 6.69 -2.53
C VAL A 520 9.40 6.58 -3.95
N LEU A 521 8.72 5.49 -4.24
CA LEU A 521 7.86 5.37 -5.42
C LEU A 521 6.46 5.83 -5.03
N LEU A 522 6.11 7.06 -5.40
CA LEU A 522 4.77 7.58 -5.18
C LEU A 522 3.81 7.05 -6.25
N ILE A 523 2.80 6.31 -5.81
CA ILE A 523 1.78 5.68 -6.65
C ILE A 523 0.44 6.37 -6.41
N ARG A 524 -0.29 6.61 -7.49
CA ARG A 524 -1.69 7.06 -7.47
C ARG A 524 -2.44 6.32 -8.56
N GLY A 525 -3.26 5.36 -8.14
CA GLY A 525 -3.99 4.50 -9.05
C GLY A 525 -3.04 3.71 -9.97
N ARG A 526 -3.24 3.84 -11.28
CA ARG A 526 -2.45 3.18 -12.34
C ARG A 526 -1.11 3.85 -12.64
N LYS A 527 -0.83 5.00 -12.01
CA LYS A 527 0.34 5.83 -12.32
C LYS A 527 1.30 5.96 -11.15
N CYS A 528 2.58 6.16 -11.46
CA CYS A 528 3.61 6.52 -10.50
C CYS A 528 4.33 7.80 -10.92
N VAL A 529 5.03 8.42 -9.97
CA VAL A 529 5.88 9.58 -10.22
C VAL A 529 7.31 9.14 -10.54
N LEU A 530 7.86 9.67 -11.63
CA LEU A 530 9.28 9.58 -11.96
C LEU A 530 9.87 10.97 -12.13
N VAL A 531 11.17 11.12 -11.82
CA VAL A 531 11.86 12.41 -11.81
C VAL A 531 12.98 12.48 -12.84
N ARG A 532 13.34 13.69 -13.27
CA ARG A 532 14.45 13.99 -14.17
C ARG A 532 15.23 15.21 -13.72
N ASN A 533 16.45 15.39 -14.23
CA ASN A 533 17.20 16.62 -14.04
C ASN A 533 16.78 17.65 -15.11
N VAL A 534 16.19 18.77 -14.69
CA VAL A 534 15.76 19.86 -15.59
C VAL A 534 16.97 20.59 -16.15
N GLY A 535 17.12 20.62 -17.48
CA GLY A 535 18.20 21.33 -18.19
C GLY A 535 19.12 20.45 -19.03
N ASP A 536 18.98 19.13 -18.98
CA ASP A 536 19.74 18.22 -19.82
C ASP A 536 18.92 17.87 -21.09
N ALA A 537 19.26 18.48 -22.23
CA ALA A 537 18.51 18.39 -23.48
C ALA A 537 18.44 16.96 -24.08
N MET A 538 19.18 16.00 -23.51
CA MET A 538 19.20 14.59 -23.89
C MET A 538 18.37 13.67 -22.97
N ALA A 539 17.83 14.16 -21.84
CA ALA A 539 17.21 13.32 -20.83
C ALA A 539 15.72 13.05 -21.09
N ALA A 540 15.43 12.22 -22.10
CA ALA A 540 14.15 11.51 -22.17
C ALA A 540 14.01 10.48 -21.02
N ARG A 541 15.13 10.13 -20.37
CA ARG A 541 15.20 9.13 -19.32
C ARG A 541 14.89 9.71 -17.95
N MET A 542 14.14 8.93 -17.18
CA MET A 542 13.70 9.28 -15.83
C MET A 542 14.23 8.28 -14.82
N ARG A 543 14.10 8.61 -13.53
CA ARG A 543 14.53 7.76 -12.42
C ARG A 543 13.53 7.81 -11.27
N ILE A 544 13.62 6.83 -10.36
CA ILE A 544 12.87 6.85 -9.11
C ILE A 544 13.53 7.88 -8.16
N PRO A 545 12.77 8.79 -7.51
CA PRO A 545 13.37 9.79 -6.63
C PRO A 545 13.98 9.15 -5.39
N PHE A 546 15.28 9.35 -5.18
CA PHE A 546 15.99 8.96 -3.97
C PHE A 546 17.07 9.99 -3.60
N ALA A 547 17.44 10.03 -2.32
CA ALA A 547 18.53 10.87 -1.82
C ALA A 547 19.54 10.04 -1.01
N PRO A 548 20.83 10.44 -1.00
CA PRO A 548 21.81 9.90 -0.08
C PRO A 548 21.42 10.12 1.40
N HIS A 549 21.63 9.10 2.24
CA HIS A 549 21.37 9.20 3.68
C HIS A 549 22.54 9.89 4.39
N SER A 550 22.61 11.22 4.29
CA SER A 550 23.77 11.98 4.77
C SER A 550 23.66 12.54 6.18
N ARG A 551 22.45 12.57 6.77
CA ARG A 551 22.19 13.15 8.10
C ARG A 551 22.07 12.02 9.12
N THR A 552 22.64 12.16 10.31
CA THR A 552 22.59 11.13 11.36
C THR A 552 21.33 11.24 12.21
N GLU A 553 20.74 12.43 12.30
CA GLU A 553 19.49 12.68 13.04
C GLU A 553 18.23 12.27 12.26
N GLU A 554 18.38 12.00 10.96
CA GLU A 554 17.29 11.62 10.07
C GLU A 554 17.13 10.09 10.06
N SER A 555 15.88 9.62 10.11
CA SER A 555 15.59 8.20 9.88
C SER A 555 15.65 7.87 8.39
N CYS A 556 15.81 6.58 8.05
CA CYS A 556 15.79 6.15 6.65
C CYS A 556 14.47 6.51 5.94
N VAL A 557 13.34 6.44 6.65
CA VAL A 557 12.02 6.79 6.12
C VAL A 557 11.91 8.31 5.91
N ASP A 558 12.38 9.12 6.85
CA ASP A 558 12.38 10.58 6.70
C ASP A 558 13.24 11.03 5.52
N CYS A 559 14.41 10.40 5.35
CA CYS A 559 15.27 10.63 4.20
C CYS A 559 14.56 10.30 2.87
N ALA A 560 13.79 9.20 2.85
CA ALA A 560 13.01 8.80 1.68
C ALA A 560 11.89 9.81 1.37
N VAL A 561 11.12 10.19 2.39
CA VAL A 561 10.03 11.17 2.28
C VAL A 561 10.57 12.51 1.79
N ARG A 562 11.68 12.99 2.38
CA ARG A 562 12.36 14.21 1.94
C ARG A 562 12.80 14.12 0.49
N ALA A 563 13.37 12.99 0.06
CA ALA A 563 13.81 12.80 -1.33
C ALA A 563 12.65 12.99 -2.33
N LEU A 564 11.47 12.46 -2.00
CA LEU A 564 10.26 12.63 -2.81
C LEU A 564 9.74 14.07 -2.78
N CYS A 565 9.59 14.65 -1.59
CA CYS A 565 9.06 16.00 -1.40
C CYS A 565 9.94 17.05 -2.09
N ASP A 566 11.26 16.93 -1.97
CA ASP A 566 12.22 17.85 -2.60
C ASP A 566 12.23 17.72 -4.13
N ALA A 567 12.07 16.50 -4.66
CA ALA A 567 12.14 16.25 -6.09
C ALA A 567 10.83 16.53 -6.84
N CYS A 568 9.69 16.33 -6.19
CA CYS A 568 8.36 16.40 -6.81
C CYS A 568 7.52 17.58 -6.32
N GLU A 569 8.02 18.41 -5.40
CA GLU A 569 7.28 19.50 -4.77
C GLU A 569 5.93 19.05 -4.16
N VAL A 570 5.85 17.79 -3.70
CA VAL A 570 4.66 17.19 -3.08
C VAL A 570 4.77 17.29 -1.55
N SER A 571 3.68 17.62 -0.86
CA SER A 571 3.59 17.59 0.61
C SER A 571 3.52 16.15 1.14
N SER A 572 4.16 15.88 2.29
CA SER A 572 4.13 14.57 2.96
C SER A 572 2.73 14.05 3.24
N ASP A 573 1.75 14.94 3.31
CA ASP A 573 0.36 14.60 3.67
C ASP A 573 -0.55 14.33 2.49
N ASN A 574 0.00 14.37 1.28
CA ASN A 574 -0.69 13.87 0.10
C ASN A 574 -0.52 12.36 -0.07
N PHE A 575 0.32 11.73 0.74
CA PHE A 575 0.60 10.32 0.63
C PHE A 575 0.86 9.69 2.00
N PHE A 576 0.83 8.37 2.05
CA PHE A 576 1.25 7.62 3.22
C PHE A 576 2.09 6.42 2.77
N LEU A 577 2.96 5.94 3.67
CA LEU A 577 3.80 4.77 3.45
C LEU A 577 3.21 3.62 4.26
N PRO A 578 2.56 2.61 3.63
CA PRO A 578 2.00 1.49 4.34
C PRO A 578 3.10 0.61 4.94
N SER A 579 3.04 0.31 6.23
CA SER A 579 4.04 -0.50 6.93
C SER A 579 4.04 -1.98 6.50
N TYR A 580 2.94 -2.46 5.91
CA TYR A 580 2.80 -3.84 5.43
C TYR A 580 3.37 -4.05 4.02
N LEU A 581 3.71 -2.97 3.28
CA LEU A 581 4.39 -3.10 1.99
C LEU A 581 5.91 -3.16 2.24
N PRO A 582 6.58 -4.26 1.85
CA PRO A 582 8.02 -4.33 1.99
C PRO A 582 8.70 -3.31 1.06
N PRO A 583 9.77 -2.63 1.51
CA PRO A 583 10.54 -1.75 0.64
C PRO A 583 11.33 -2.56 -0.39
N VAL A 584 11.49 -2.01 -1.58
CA VAL A 584 12.24 -2.64 -2.67
C VAL A 584 13.68 -2.15 -2.65
N VAL A 585 14.64 -3.06 -2.85
CA VAL A 585 16.08 -2.74 -2.80
C VAL A 585 16.72 -3.06 -4.13
N TYR A 586 17.51 -2.13 -4.65
CA TYR A 586 18.31 -2.37 -5.86
C TYR A 586 19.73 -1.80 -5.71
N TYR A 587 20.65 -2.32 -6.54
CA TYR A 587 22.08 -2.03 -6.48
C TYR A 587 22.55 -1.41 -7.80
N PRO A 588 22.75 -0.08 -7.87
CA PRO A 588 23.27 0.57 -9.07
C PRO A 588 24.66 0.03 -9.43
N THR A 589 24.87 -0.34 -10.68
CA THR A 589 26.20 -0.77 -11.16
C THR A 589 27.15 0.42 -11.30
N ALA A 590 28.46 0.19 -11.17
CA ALA A 590 29.47 1.24 -11.26
C ALA A 590 29.47 2.00 -12.61
N ALA A 591 28.90 1.42 -13.68
CA ALA A 591 28.77 2.05 -14.98
C ALA A 591 27.63 3.09 -15.05
N THR A 592 26.67 3.01 -14.12
CA THR A 592 25.46 3.86 -14.06
C THR A 592 25.50 4.89 -12.94
N ALA A 593 26.48 4.80 -12.04
CA ALA A 593 26.68 5.82 -11.01
C ALA A 593 27.33 7.06 -11.66
N ASN A 594 26.83 8.27 -11.34
CA ASN A 594 27.46 9.53 -11.73
C ASN A 594 28.98 9.43 -11.55
N ALA A 595 29.76 9.98 -12.49
CA ALA A 595 31.22 9.87 -12.55
C ALA A 595 31.96 10.27 -11.24
N ASP A 596 31.26 10.93 -10.32
CA ASP A 596 31.75 11.33 -9.00
C ASP A 596 31.58 10.28 -7.88
N HIS A 597 30.80 9.20 -8.10
CA HIS A 597 30.58 8.17 -7.08
C HIS A 597 31.59 7.01 -7.17
N VAL A 598 32.37 6.85 -6.10
CA VAL A 598 33.40 5.82 -5.98
C VAL A 598 32.96 4.78 -4.93
N GLY A 599 32.28 3.71 -5.37
CA GLY A 599 31.97 2.55 -4.52
C GLY A 599 30.57 1.93 -4.73
N PRO A 600 30.29 0.80 -4.07
CA PRO A 600 28.98 0.14 -4.11
C PRO A 600 27.90 0.97 -3.39
N ARG A 601 26.71 1.08 -3.99
CA ARG A 601 25.55 1.78 -3.43
C ARG A 601 24.39 0.80 -3.25
N CYS A 602 23.68 0.95 -2.14
CA CYS A 602 22.42 0.26 -1.86
C CYS A 602 21.30 1.31 -1.86
N VAL A 603 20.28 1.13 -2.70
CA VAL A 603 19.13 2.03 -2.77
C VAL A 603 17.88 1.30 -2.30
N THR A 604 17.21 1.86 -1.29
CA THR A 604 15.97 1.34 -0.73
C THR A 604 14.82 2.27 -1.11
N ILE A 605 13.83 1.73 -1.81
CA ILE A 605 12.64 2.45 -2.27
C ILE A 605 11.43 2.00 -1.47
N TYR A 606 10.80 2.93 -0.77
CA TYR A 606 9.52 2.71 -0.12
C TYR A 606 8.38 2.97 -1.11
N THR A 607 7.31 2.19 -1.03
CA THR A 607 6.09 2.48 -1.80
C THR A 607 5.22 3.44 -1.00
N ALA A 608 4.92 4.61 -1.58
CA ALA A 608 3.94 5.54 -1.02
C ALA A 608 2.69 5.58 -1.88
N LEU A 609 1.54 5.72 -1.22
CA LEU A 609 0.24 5.76 -1.86
C LEU A 609 -0.35 7.15 -1.68
N ALA A 610 -0.73 7.78 -2.78
CA ALA A 610 -1.45 9.04 -2.75
C ALA A 610 -2.82 8.83 -2.08
N ILE A 611 -3.19 9.76 -1.18
CA ILE A 611 -4.44 9.67 -0.40
C ILE A 611 -5.66 10.00 -1.27
N SER A 612 -5.43 10.67 -2.39
CA SER A 612 -6.49 11.30 -3.17
C SER A 612 -6.24 11.15 -4.69
N PRO A 613 -7.29 11.10 -5.53
CA PRO A 613 -7.17 10.86 -6.97
C PRO A 613 -6.42 11.96 -7.72
N SER A 614 -6.34 11.83 -9.05
CA SER A 614 -5.81 12.92 -9.86
C SER A 614 -6.68 14.17 -9.76
N PRO A 615 -6.11 15.39 -9.82
CA PRO A 615 -6.89 16.61 -9.89
C PRO A 615 -7.75 16.67 -11.16
N ARG A 616 -7.45 15.87 -12.19
CA ARG A 616 -8.34 15.66 -13.36
C ARG A 616 -9.53 14.73 -13.07
N GLY A 617 -9.70 14.32 -11.82
CA GLY A 617 -10.65 13.32 -11.37
C GLY A 617 -10.14 11.89 -11.58
N ALA A 618 -10.80 10.94 -10.91
CA ALA A 618 -10.44 9.53 -10.94
C ALA A 618 -10.42 8.92 -12.36
N ALA A 619 -11.25 9.42 -13.29
CA ALA A 619 -11.28 8.95 -14.68
C ALA A 619 -9.98 9.23 -15.46
N SER A 620 -9.21 10.25 -15.06
CA SER A 620 -7.92 10.57 -15.71
C SER A 620 -6.80 9.59 -15.39
N ASP A 621 -6.98 8.77 -14.36
CA ASP A 621 -6.08 7.68 -14.02
C ASP A 621 -5.97 6.67 -15.18
N ALA A 622 -7.07 6.45 -15.89
CA ALA A 622 -7.13 5.56 -17.05
C ALA A 622 -6.57 6.17 -18.36
N ILE A 623 -6.09 7.42 -18.35
CA ILE A 623 -5.61 8.14 -19.55
C ILE A 623 -4.18 8.62 -19.33
N GLU A 624 -3.26 8.26 -20.21
CA GLU A 624 -1.85 8.64 -20.09
C GLU A 624 -1.70 10.16 -20.22
N ASP A 625 -0.93 10.78 -19.32
CA ASP A 625 -0.69 12.22 -19.40
C ASP A 625 0.35 12.52 -20.49
N ALA A 626 0.22 13.67 -21.15
CA ALA A 626 1.24 14.11 -22.10
C ALA A 626 2.61 14.22 -21.40
N PRO A 627 3.73 13.89 -22.05
CA PRO A 627 5.05 14.15 -21.46
C PRO A 627 5.23 15.64 -21.17
N GLU A 628 5.72 15.98 -19.97
CA GLU A 628 6.05 17.35 -19.57
C GLU A 628 7.57 17.50 -19.36
N PRO A 629 8.35 17.64 -20.44
CA PRO A 629 9.82 17.65 -20.35
C PRO A 629 10.39 18.87 -19.61
N GLU A 630 9.60 19.93 -19.47
CA GLU A 630 9.95 21.16 -18.75
C GLU A 630 9.86 20.98 -17.22
N GLU A 631 9.09 19.98 -16.75
CA GLU A 631 8.88 19.74 -15.33
C GLU A 631 9.91 18.73 -14.76
N PRO A 632 10.30 18.88 -13.48
CA PRO A 632 11.23 17.97 -12.83
C PRO A 632 10.67 16.55 -12.64
N TYR A 633 9.36 16.34 -12.79
CA TYR A 633 8.72 15.03 -12.66
C TYR A 633 7.54 14.87 -13.63
N ASP A 634 7.15 13.62 -13.93
CA ASP A 634 5.88 13.29 -14.58
C ASP A 634 5.15 12.18 -13.80
N TRP A 635 3.83 12.16 -13.92
CA TRP A 635 3.00 11.00 -13.60
C TRP A 635 2.89 10.10 -14.83
N VAL A 636 3.32 8.85 -14.72
CA VAL A 636 3.37 7.89 -15.84
C VAL A 636 2.76 6.56 -15.46
N SER A 637 2.13 5.88 -16.41
CA SER A 637 1.69 4.49 -16.21
C SER A 637 2.85 3.54 -15.98
N PHE A 638 2.58 2.37 -15.40
CA PHE A 638 3.57 1.32 -15.19
C PHE A 638 4.32 0.94 -16.48
N SER A 639 3.58 0.68 -17.57
CA SER A 639 4.16 0.34 -18.88
C SER A 639 5.09 1.44 -19.42
N ARG A 640 4.73 2.70 -19.21
CA ARG A 640 5.57 3.84 -19.62
C ARG A 640 6.75 4.05 -18.68
N ALA A 641 6.58 3.81 -17.39
CA ALA A 641 7.66 3.86 -16.41
C ALA A 641 8.76 2.88 -16.79
N LEU A 642 8.41 1.62 -17.13
CA LEU A 642 9.37 0.63 -17.60
C LEU A 642 10.12 1.07 -18.87
N ALA A 643 9.52 1.88 -19.73
CA ALA A 643 10.15 2.40 -20.94
C ALA A 643 11.05 3.63 -20.71
N LEU A 644 10.74 4.45 -19.68
CA LEU A 644 11.43 5.71 -19.40
C LEU A 644 12.59 5.57 -18.43
N VAL A 645 12.54 4.57 -17.54
CA VAL A 645 13.56 4.33 -16.54
C VAL A 645 14.90 3.95 -17.18
N GLU A 646 15.99 4.55 -16.69
CA GLU A 646 17.30 4.43 -17.31
C GLU A 646 17.92 3.03 -17.18
N THR A 647 17.82 2.44 -15.99
CA THR A 647 18.57 1.23 -15.64
C THR A 647 17.68 -0.02 -15.56
N ASP A 648 18.24 -1.19 -15.85
CA ASP A 648 17.52 -2.46 -15.67
C ASP A 648 17.22 -2.73 -14.19
N ALA A 649 18.11 -2.30 -13.28
CA ALA A 649 17.91 -2.43 -11.84
C ALA A 649 16.69 -1.64 -11.33
N GLU A 650 16.47 -0.42 -11.83
CA GLU A 650 15.25 0.33 -11.49
C GLU A 650 13.99 -0.26 -12.14
N ARG A 651 14.10 -0.88 -13.32
CA ARG A 651 12.97 -1.61 -13.95
C ARG A 651 12.54 -2.81 -13.11
N GLU A 652 13.50 -3.61 -12.63
CA GLU A 652 13.22 -4.70 -11.69
C GLU A 652 12.57 -4.18 -10.42
N ALA A 653 13.07 -3.05 -9.89
CA ALA A 653 12.50 -2.43 -8.70
C ALA A 653 11.03 -2.00 -8.89
N LEU A 654 10.68 -1.44 -10.06
CA LEU A 654 9.29 -1.12 -10.40
C LEU A 654 8.40 -2.37 -10.47
N GLN A 655 8.89 -3.45 -11.09
CA GLN A 655 8.15 -4.72 -11.20
C GLN A 655 7.94 -5.39 -9.85
N GLU A 656 8.91 -5.29 -8.94
CA GLU A 656 8.78 -5.83 -7.59
C GLU A 656 7.80 -5.01 -6.74
N ALA A 657 7.85 -3.67 -6.84
CA ALA A 657 6.87 -2.80 -6.20
C ALA A 657 5.43 -3.06 -6.70
N GLN A 658 5.25 -3.28 -8.01
CA GLN A 658 3.95 -3.64 -8.60
C GLN A 658 3.43 -4.97 -8.04
N ARG A 659 4.28 -6.01 -7.99
CA ARG A 659 3.90 -7.32 -7.43
C ARG A 659 3.53 -7.26 -5.96
N HIS A 660 4.24 -6.44 -5.16
CA HIS A 660 3.89 -6.25 -3.75
C HIS A 660 2.53 -5.57 -3.58
N LEU A 661 2.24 -4.54 -4.39
CA LEU A 661 0.97 -3.84 -4.34
C LEU A 661 -0.19 -4.73 -4.79
N GLU A 662 0.01 -5.55 -5.82
CA GLU A 662 -0.97 -6.52 -6.32
C GLU A 662 -1.31 -7.58 -5.27
N ARG A 663 -0.30 -8.14 -4.59
CA ARG A 663 -0.52 -9.07 -3.47
C ARG A 663 -1.25 -8.42 -2.30
N ALA A 664 -0.88 -7.20 -1.95
CA ALA A 664 -1.57 -6.45 -0.89
C ALA A 664 -3.03 -6.15 -1.25
N HIS A 665 -3.31 -5.91 -2.54
CA HIS A 665 -4.67 -5.75 -3.04
C HIS A 665 -5.48 -7.04 -2.96
N LYS A 666 -4.92 -8.16 -3.47
CA LYS A 666 -5.53 -9.49 -3.40
C LYS A 666 -5.81 -9.94 -1.95
N ALA A 667 -4.95 -9.56 -1.01
CA ALA A 667 -5.13 -9.82 0.42
C ALA A 667 -6.09 -8.82 1.14
N GLY A 668 -6.65 -7.83 0.44
CA GLY A 668 -7.53 -6.81 1.03
C GLY A 668 -6.85 -5.78 1.94
N LEU A 669 -5.52 -5.77 2.00
CA LEU A 669 -4.73 -4.79 2.78
C LEU A 669 -4.69 -3.41 2.11
N TYR A 670 -4.85 -3.38 0.78
CA TYR A 670 -4.87 -2.16 -0.02
C TYR A 670 -6.07 -2.13 -0.97
N THR A 671 -6.78 -1.01 -0.99
CA THR A 671 -7.84 -0.73 -1.96
C THR A 671 -7.54 0.60 -2.65
N PRO A 672 -7.46 0.65 -3.99
CA PRO A 672 -7.29 1.89 -4.73
C PRO A 672 -8.36 2.92 -4.39
N VAL A 673 -7.99 4.21 -4.47
CA VAL A 673 -8.94 5.29 -4.24
C VAL A 673 -10.10 5.17 -5.23
N ARG A 674 -11.34 5.32 -4.75
CA ARG A 674 -12.56 5.04 -5.51
C ARG A 674 -12.53 5.69 -6.90
N GLY A 675 -12.56 4.85 -7.94
CA GLY A 675 -12.55 5.26 -9.36
C GLY A 675 -11.18 5.26 -10.03
N CYS A 676 -10.09 5.05 -9.29
CA CYS A 676 -8.76 4.76 -9.82
C CYS A 676 -8.57 3.24 -9.93
N GLY A 677 -7.68 2.78 -10.81
CA GLY A 677 -7.26 1.39 -10.91
C GLY A 677 -6.07 1.04 -10.04
N LEU A 678 -5.57 -0.18 -10.13
CA LEU A 678 -4.36 -0.64 -9.48
C LEU A 678 -3.10 -0.23 -10.27
N PHE A 679 -1.95 -0.10 -9.60
CA PHE A 679 -0.69 0.14 -10.30
C PHE A 679 -0.25 -1.12 -11.04
N GLY A 680 -0.02 -1.01 -12.35
CA GLY A 680 0.26 -2.16 -13.23
C GLY A 680 -0.81 -2.34 -14.31
N GLU A 681 -2.02 -1.85 -14.06
CA GLU A 681 -3.13 -1.94 -15.01
C GLU A 681 -2.92 -1.07 -16.25
N ASP A 682 -3.53 -1.46 -17.38
CA ASP A 682 -3.38 -0.77 -18.66
C ASP A 682 -4.00 0.64 -18.67
N VAL A 683 -3.30 1.59 -19.31
CA VAL A 683 -3.71 3.01 -19.43
C VAL A 683 -3.86 3.38 -20.91
N LYS A 684 -4.95 4.10 -21.27
CA LYS A 684 -5.23 4.51 -22.66
C LYS A 684 -4.34 5.69 -23.08
N PRO A 685 -3.72 5.66 -24.28
CA PRO A 685 -2.90 6.77 -24.76
C PRO A 685 -3.73 8.03 -25.02
N HIS A 686 -3.20 9.22 -24.67
CA HIS A 686 -3.83 10.51 -24.95
C HIS A 686 -3.99 10.69 -26.46
N SER A 687 -5.22 10.86 -26.95
CA SER A 687 -5.51 11.02 -28.39
C SER A 687 -5.06 12.40 -28.87
N GLY A 688 -3.75 12.58 -29.13
CA GLY A 688 -3.20 13.90 -29.44
C GLY A 688 -1.72 13.97 -29.79
N ALA A 689 -1.09 12.94 -30.36
CA ALA A 689 0.16 13.11 -31.13
C ALA A 689 0.49 11.81 -31.90
N ALA A 690 0.40 11.87 -33.23
CA ALA A 690 1.09 10.93 -34.10
C ALA A 690 2.51 11.45 -34.34
N VAL A 691 3.55 10.65 -34.10
CA VAL A 691 4.66 10.30 -35.02
C VAL A 691 5.55 9.24 -34.33
N GLY A 692 5.73 8.08 -34.97
CA GLY A 692 7.03 7.39 -34.96
C GLY A 692 7.18 6.08 -34.18
N ALA A 693 6.63 5.00 -34.74
CA ALA A 693 7.22 3.64 -34.74
C ALA A 693 7.57 2.95 -33.40
N ALA A 694 6.61 2.22 -32.85
CA ALA A 694 6.81 0.85 -32.36
C ALA A 694 5.56 0.03 -32.67
N LEU A 695 5.77 -1.20 -33.13
CA LEU A 695 4.80 -2.03 -33.83
C LEU A 695 3.68 -2.58 -32.91
N SER A 696 2.45 -2.40 -33.40
CA SER A 696 1.26 -3.25 -33.27
C SER A 696 0.93 -3.90 -31.93
N LYS A 697 -0.01 -3.28 -31.20
CA LYS A 697 -1.15 -3.98 -30.58
C LYS A 697 -2.42 -3.45 -31.22
N ALA A 698 -3.25 -4.36 -31.72
CA ALA A 698 -4.23 -4.16 -32.76
C ALA A 698 -5.44 -3.29 -32.34
N THR A 699 -5.75 -2.33 -33.22
CA THR A 699 -7.09 -2.01 -33.76
C THR A 699 -8.28 -1.94 -32.81
N LEU A 700 -8.53 -0.75 -32.24
CA LEU A 700 -9.89 -0.25 -32.00
C LEU A 700 -10.16 0.92 -32.96
N THR A 701 -10.73 0.61 -34.11
CA THR A 701 -11.22 1.61 -35.07
C THR A 701 -12.63 2.05 -34.68
N GLY A 702 -12.77 3.33 -34.31
CA GLY A 702 -13.99 4.11 -34.53
C GLY A 702 -15.06 4.06 -33.44
N ILE A 703 -14.85 4.78 -32.33
CA ILE A 703 -15.95 5.22 -31.46
C ILE A 703 -15.74 6.70 -31.07
N PRO A 704 -16.60 7.64 -31.51
CA PRO A 704 -16.64 8.99 -30.97
C PRO A 704 -17.34 8.98 -29.60
N SER A 705 -16.66 9.50 -28.59
CA SER A 705 -17.14 9.58 -27.20
C SER A 705 -18.46 10.37 -27.08
N ARG A 706 -19.59 9.66 -27.00
CA ARG A 706 -20.88 10.21 -26.54
C ARG A 706 -21.68 9.13 -25.79
N ALA A 707 -21.47 9.00 -24.48
CA ALA A 707 -22.45 8.33 -23.61
C ALA A 707 -22.23 8.73 -22.14
N GLY A 708 -23.09 9.61 -21.62
CA GLY A 708 -23.21 9.92 -20.19
C GLY A 708 -24.57 9.51 -19.62
N GLN A 709 -25.30 8.62 -20.29
CA GLN A 709 -26.62 8.14 -19.84
C GLN A 709 -26.51 6.65 -19.48
N ARG A 710 -26.19 6.38 -18.21
CA ARG A 710 -26.24 5.01 -17.66
C ARG A 710 -27.69 4.53 -17.69
N LEU A 711 -27.93 3.43 -18.40
CA LEU A 711 -29.23 2.75 -18.47
C LEU A 711 -29.56 2.13 -17.11
N LYS A 712 -30.82 2.24 -16.68
CA LYS A 712 -31.28 1.66 -15.40
C LYS A 712 -31.37 0.13 -15.42
N THR A 713 -31.49 -0.46 -16.61
CA THR A 713 -31.70 -1.90 -16.83
C THR A 713 -31.05 -2.29 -18.16
N LEU A 714 -30.46 -3.48 -18.19
CA LEU A 714 -29.87 -4.13 -19.36
C LEU A 714 -30.72 -5.32 -19.82
N ALA A 715 -32.01 -5.32 -19.50
CA ALA A 715 -32.91 -6.41 -19.85
C ALA A 715 -32.94 -6.63 -21.37
N GLY A 716 -32.74 -7.88 -21.78
CA GLY A 716 -32.69 -8.30 -23.19
C GLY A 716 -31.29 -8.34 -23.81
N ILE A 717 -30.25 -7.91 -23.06
CA ILE A 717 -28.85 -8.19 -23.39
C ILE A 717 -28.45 -9.53 -22.77
N GLU A 718 -27.79 -10.36 -23.57
CA GLU A 718 -27.16 -11.60 -23.17
C GLU A 718 -25.64 -11.49 -23.32
N PHE A 719 -24.92 -11.70 -22.22
CA PHE A 719 -23.46 -11.71 -22.20
C PHE A 719 -22.95 -13.12 -22.50
N TYR A 720 -22.11 -13.26 -23.53
CA TYR A 720 -21.35 -14.47 -23.80
C TYR A 720 -19.93 -14.27 -23.33
N VAL A 721 -19.63 -14.89 -22.19
CA VAL A 721 -18.30 -14.88 -21.58
C VAL A 721 -17.52 -16.05 -22.15
N ILE A 722 -16.42 -15.77 -22.84
CA ILE A 722 -15.58 -16.77 -23.49
C ILE A 722 -14.23 -16.76 -22.82
N VAL A 723 -13.91 -17.87 -22.15
CA VAL A 723 -12.64 -18.08 -21.46
C VAL A 723 -11.73 -18.93 -22.34
N CYS A 724 -10.54 -18.42 -22.63
CA CYS A 724 -9.53 -19.10 -23.46
C CYS A 724 -8.22 -19.30 -22.69
N PRO A 725 -8.12 -20.37 -21.88
CA PRO A 725 -6.88 -20.69 -21.17
C PRO A 725 -5.74 -20.90 -22.18
N GLY A 726 -4.64 -20.15 -22.01
CA GLY A 726 -3.44 -20.27 -22.87
C GLY A 726 -3.22 -19.19 -23.94
N SER A 727 -3.75 -17.98 -23.76
CA SER A 727 -3.36 -16.75 -24.48
C SER A 727 -3.79 -16.63 -25.96
N ALA A 728 -4.73 -17.44 -26.43
CA ALA A 728 -5.19 -17.39 -27.83
C ALA A 728 -6.48 -16.56 -28.04
N ALA A 729 -6.98 -15.88 -27.01
CA ALA A 729 -8.23 -15.12 -27.06
C ALA A 729 -8.28 -14.11 -28.23
N ALA A 730 -7.14 -13.46 -28.52
CA ALA A 730 -7.02 -12.50 -29.62
C ALA A 730 -7.18 -13.14 -31.01
N GLU A 731 -6.71 -14.37 -31.21
CA GLU A 731 -6.83 -15.09 -32.49
C GLU A 731 -8.24 -15.59 -32.75
N LEU A 732 -8.97 -15.95 -31.69
CA LEU A 732 -10.34 -16.45 -31.78
C LEU A 732 -11.38 -15.35 -31.91
N THR A 733 -11.06 -14.13 -31.45
CA THR A 733 -11.95 -12.97 -31.48
C THR A 733 -12.65 -12.84 -32.85
N PRO A 734 -11.95 -12.66 -33.99
CA PRO A 734 -12.61 -12.47 -35.29
C PRO A 734 -13.53 -13.62 -35.70
N LEU A 735 -13.16 -14.87 -35.39
CA LEU A 735 -13.99 -16.05 -35.65
C LEU A 735 -15.30 -16.00 -34.87
N LEU A 736 -15.21 -15.64 -33.58
CA LEU A 736 -16.36 -15.55 -32.68
C LEU A 736 -17.27 -14.37 -33.02
N THR A 737 -16.70 -13.19 -33.30
CA THR A 737 -17.42 -11.99 -33.74
C THR A 737 -18.24 -12.29 -35.00
N GLN A 738 -17.64 -13.01 -35.96
CA GLN A 738 -18.28 -13.39 -37.20
C GLN A 738 -19.40 -14.42 -36.98
N ALA A 739 -19.15 -15.46 -36.19
CA ALA A 739 -20.12 -16.53 -35.97
C ALA A 739 -21.34 -16.08 -35.14
N LEU A 740 -21.15 -15.14 -34.21
CA LEU A 740 -22.22 -14.63 -33.35
C LEU A 740 -22.97 -13.41 -33.92
N HIS A 741 -22.52 -12.88 -35.06
CA HIS A 741 -23.03 -11.62 -35.61
C HIS A 741 -23.09 -10.48 -34.57
N ALA A 742 -22.15 -10.47 -33.62
CA ALA A 742 -22.06 -9.47 -32.57
C ALA A 742 -20.90 -8.54 -32.90
N SER A 743 -21.16 -7.25 -33.02
CA SER A 743 -20.11 -6.24 -33.25
C SER A 743 -19.52 -5.73 -31.93
N CYS A 744 -20.25 -5.92 -30.83
CA CYS A 744 -19.84 -5.49 -29.50
C CYS A 744 -19.08 -6.62 -28.78
N SER A 745 -17.76 -6.49 -28.71
CA SER A 745 -16.89 -7.38 -27.94
C SER A 745 -15.94 -6.59 -27.06
N LEU A 746 -15.71 -7.07 -25.83
CA LEU A 746 -14.71 -6.55 -24.90
C LEU A 746 -13.71 -7.67 -24.56
N VAL A 747 -12.42 -7.37 -24.62
CA VAL A 747 -11.40 -8.24 -23.99
C VAL A 747 -11.29 -7.79 -22.53
N CYS A 748 -11.58 -8.71 -21.62
CA CYS A 748 -11.57 -8.50 -20.19
C CYS A 748 -10.26 -9.06 -19.61
N GLY A 749 -9.56 -8.25 -18.83
CA GLY A 749 -8.50 -8.69 -17.90
C GLY A 749 -8.86 -8.38 -16.44
N GLU A 750 -7.98 -8.68 -15.48
CA GLU A 750 -8.13 -8.37 -14.04
C GLU A 750 -8.65 -6.93 -13.76
N ASP A 751 -8.29 -5.97 -14.60
CA ASP A 751 -8.54 -4.53 -14.42
C ASP A 751 -9.93 -4.07 -14.93
N THR A 752 -10.73 -5.00 -15.45
CA THR A 752 -11.94 -4.67 -16.20
C THR A 752 -13.05 -4.21 -15.26
N ALA A 753 -13.24 -2.89 -15.15
CA ALA A 753 -14.34 -2.37 -14.34
C ALA A 753 -15.73 -2.78 -14.90
N THR A 754 -16.68 -3.09 -14.00
CA THR A 754 -18.08 -3.40 -14.37
C THR A 754 -18.72 -2.29 -15.21
N SER A 755 -18.30 -1.03 -15.02
CA SER A 755 -18.77 0.10 -15.84
C SER A 755 -18.38 -0.02 -17.31
N SER A 756 -17.20 -0.56 -17.62
CA SER A 756 -16.77 -0.77 -19.01
C SER A 756 -17.65 -1.81 -19.71
N ILE A 757 -18.06 -2.84 -18.96
CA ILE A 757 -18.99 -3.87 -19.43
C ILE A 757 -20.39 -3.26 -19.65
N GLU A 758 -20.85 -2.42 -18.73
CA GLU A 758 -22.11 -1.67 -18.89
C GLU A 758 -22.09 -0.73 -20.11
N ASP A 759 -20.98 -0.03 -20.35
CA ASP A 759 -20.84 0.89 -21.48
C ASP A 759 -20.92 0.14 -22.82
N ILE A 760 -20.28 -1.02 -22.93
CA ILE A 760 -20.38 -1.86 -24.15
C ILE A 760 -21.75 -2.49 -24.33
N ALA A 761 -22.42 -2.85 -23.22
CA ALA A 761 -23.79 -3.35 -23.27
C ALA A 761 -24.77 -2.25 -23.70
N ALA A 762 -24.58 -1.02 -23.24
CA ALA A 762 -25.36 0.14 -23.67
C ALA A 762 -25.18 0.41 -25.18
N GLU A 763 -23.94 0.28 -25.68
CA GLU A 763 -23.63 0.39 -27.12
C GLU A 763 -24.33 -0.72 -27.92
N ALA A 764 -24.27 -1.98 -27.47
CA ALA A 764 -24.97 -3.10 -28.11
C ALA A 764 -26.48 -2.87 -28.17
N GLN A 765 -27.07 -2.45 -27.05
CA GLN A 765 -28.50 -2.15 -26.97
C GLN A 765 -28.90 -1.00 -27.91
N TRP A 766 -28.04 0.01 -28.06
CA TRP A 766 -28.25 1.10 -28.99
C TRP A 766 -28.17 0.67 -30.45
N ARG A 767 -27.27 -0.27 -30.78
CA ARG A 767 -27.16 -0.89 -32.11
C ARG A 767 -28.28 -1.89 -32.42
N GLY A 768 -29.09 -2.24 -31.42
CA GLY A 768 -30.11 -3.29 -31.55
C GLY A 768 -29.52 -4.70 -31.52
N GLU A 769 -28.27 -4.85 -31.08
CA GLU A 769 -27.65 -6.14 -30.82
C GLU A 769 -28.14 -6.70 -29.49
N ARG A 770 -28.31 -8.03 -29.44
CA ARG A 770 -28.72 -8.74 -28.22
C ARG A 770 -27.55 -9.38 -27.49
N HIS A 771 -26.46 -9.67 -28.19
CA HIS A 771 -25.33 -10.41 -27.63
C HIS A 771 -24.14 -9.48 -27.48
N VAL A 772 -23.46 -9.60 -26.35
CA VAL A 772 -22.18 -8.96 -26.08
C VAL A 772 -21.15 -10.04 -25.80
N LEU A 773 -20.02 -10.02 -26.49
CA LEU A 773 -18.90 -10.91 -26.16
C LEU A 773 -18.00 -10.29 -25.10
N LEU A 774 -17.68 -11.07 -24.08
CA LEU A 774 -16.65 -10.78 -23.09
C LEU A 774 -15.59 -11.87 -23.20
N LEU A 775 -14.36 -11.52 -23.59
CA LEU A 775 -13.28 -12.48 -23.80
C LEU A 775 -12.29 -12.39 -22.64
N LEU A 776 -12.15 -13.46 -21.85
CA LEU A 776 -11.13 -13.54 -20.80
C LEU A 776 -9.82 -14.14 -21.32
N GLY A 777 -8.72 -13.53 -20.92
CA GLY A 777 -7.36 -13.94 -21.24
C GLY A 777 -6.89 -15.16 -20.43
N GLY A 778 -5.72 -15.69 -20.80
CA GLY A 778 -5.25 -17.00 -20.34
C GLY A 778 -4.78 -17.09 -18.89
N ASN A 779 -4.73 -15.97 -18.15
CA ASN A 779 -4.34 -15.93 -16.74
C ASN A 779 -5.43 -15.29 -15.86
N ASP A 780 -6.56 -14.87 -16.45
CA ASP A 780 -7.60 -14.20 -15.70
C ASP A 780 -8.46 -15.24 -14.98
N ASP A 781 -8.73 -15.00 -13.70
CA ASP A 781 -9.57 -15.87 -12.88
C ASP A 781 -11.05 -15.66 -13.26
N ALA A 782 -11.58 -16.64 -13.99
CA ALA A 782 -12.97 -16.64 -14.45
C ALA A 782 -13.97 -16.75 -13.30
N GLU A 783 -13.64 -17.41 -12.19
CA GLU A 783 -14.50 -17.48 -11.00
C GLU A 783 -14.63 -16.09 -10.40
N ALA A 784 -13.49 -15.42 -10.15
CA ALA A 784 -13.46 -14.06 -9.64
C ALA A 784 -14.18 -13.06 -10.56
N PHE A 785 -14.02 -13.19 -11.89
CA PHE A 785 -14.74 -12.36 -12.87
C PHE A 785 -16.26 -12.55 -12.78
N CYS A 786 -16.70 -13.80 -12.64
CA CYS A 786 -18.12 -14.13 -12.54
C CYS A 786 -18.74 -13.52 -11.28
N GLU A 787 -18.09 -13.70 -10.11
CA GLU A 787 -18.56 -13.09 -8.86
C GLU A 787 -18.56 -11.56 -8.90
N ALA A 788 -17.47 -10.95 -9.39
CA ALA A 788 -17.31 -9.50 -9.36
C ALA A 788 -18.25 -8.76 -10.33
N HIS A 789 -18.49 -9.32 -11.52
CA HIS A 789 -19.18 -8.62 -12.59
C HIS A 789 -20.50 -9.26 -13.01
N LEU A 790 -20.51 -10.57 -13.25
CA LEU A 790 -21.68 -11.24 -13.82
C LEU A 790 -22.85 -11.28 -12.85
N VAL A 791 -22.61 -11.62 -11.57
CA VAL A 791 -23.66 -11.61 -10.53
C VAL A 791 -24.34 -10.24 -10.46
N TYR A 792 -23.56 -9.16 -10.50
CA TYR A 792 -24.11 -7.81 -10.54
C TYR A 792 -24.97 -7.57 -11.78
N LEU A 793 -24.48 -7.95 -12.97
CA LEU A 793 -25.18 -7.70 -14.24
C LEU A 793 -26.47 -8.52 -14.36
N THR A 794 -26.48 -9.78 -13.91
CA THR A 794 -27.65 -10.63 -13.95
C THR A 794 -28.66 -10.24 -12.87
N GLU A 795 -28.25 -10.13 -11.61
CA GLU A 795 -29.16 -9.86 -10.50
C GLU A 795 -29.60 -8.39 -10.40
N LYS A 796 -28.68 -7.43 -10.56
CA LYS A 796 -28.99 -5.99 -10.37
C LYS A 796 -29.42 -5.32 -11.66
N ARG A 797 -28.91 -5.75 -12.83
CA ARG A 797 -29.23 -5.14 -14.14
C ARG A 797 -30.20 -5.94 -15.00
N GLN A 798 -30.61 -7.14 -14.57
CA GLN A 798 -31.55 -8.02 -15.28
C GLN A 798 -31.06 -8.46 -16.67
N ALA A 799 -29.74 -8.49 -16.88
CA ALA A 799 -29.17 -9.13 -18.06
C ALA A 799 -29.18 -10.66 -17.92
N THR A 800 -28.97 -11.39 -19.01
CA THR A 800 -28.68 -12.83 -18.97
C THR A 800 -27.23 -13.07 -19.34
N ALA A 801 -26.67 -14.21 -18.95
CA ALA A 801 -25.31 -14.56 -19.29
C ALA A 801 -25.12 -16.06 -19.50
N GLN A 802 -24.17 -16.40 -20.36
CA GLN A 802 -23.65 -17.75 -20.54
C GLN A 802 -22.13 -17.70 -20.57
N VAL A 803 -21.51 -18.64 -19.87
CA VAL A 803 -20.06 -18.77 -19.74
C VAL A 803 -19.60 -20.01 -20.51
N PHE A 804 -18.66 -19.80 -21.43
CA PHE A 804 -18.10 -20.81 -22.30
C PHE A 804 -16.59 -20.90 -22.10
N THR A 805 -16.09 -22.10 -21.80
CA THR A 805 -14.65 -22.36 -21.82
C THR A 805 -14.26 -22.98 -23.16
N MET A 806 -13.18 -22.48 -23.76
CA MET A 806 -12.63 -23.07 -24.97
C MET A 806 -11.40 -23.94 -24.67
N LEU A 807 -11.48 -25.23 -25.01
CA LEU A 807 -10.34 -26.13 -24.89
C LEU A 807 -9.61 -26.20 -26.22
N LEU A 808 -8.40 -25.62 -26.25
CA LEU A 808 -7.50 -25.70 -27.38
C LEU A 808 -6.66 -26.98 -27.32
N PRO A 809 -6.44 -27.66 -28.47
CA PRO A 809 -5.65 -28.89 -28.52
C PRO A 809 -4.26 -28.72 -27.90
N GLN A 810 -3.64 -27.57 -28.16
CA GLN A 810 -2.32 -27.21 -27.65
C GLN A 810 -2.28 -27.16 -26.12
N ALA A 811 -3.33 -26.62 -25.48
CA ALA A 811 -3.43 -26.51 -24.03
C ALA A 811 -3.57 -27.89 -23.39
N ALA A 812 -4.45 -28.75 -23.93
CA ALA A 812 -4.62 -30.11 -23.45
C ALA A 812 -3.34 -30.96 -23.60
N THR A 813 -2.62 -30.76 -24.70
CA THR A 813 -1.35 -31.47 -24.95
C THR A 813 -0.29 -31.05 -23.91
N LEU A 814 -0.18 -29.75 -23.63
CA LEU A 814 0.76 -29.22 -22.62
C LEU A 814 0.46 -29.76 -21.21
N ILE A 815 -0.82 -29.86 -20.83
CA ILE A 815 -1.26 -30.42 -19.54
C ILE A 815 -0.90 -31.90 -19.40
N THR A 816 -0.95 -32.66 -20.50
CA THR A 816 -0.75 -34.12 -20.49
C THR A 816 0.65 -34.55 -20.88
N GLU A 817 1.54 -33.62 -21.26
CA GLU A 817 2.95 -33.90 -21.51
C GLU A 817 3.70 -34.14 -20.19
N LEU A 818 4.22 -35.36 -20.04
CA LEU A 818 5.02 -35.76 -18.87
C LEU A 818 6.53 -35.48 -19.03
N GLY A 819 6.95 -34.99 -20.20
CA GLY A 819 8.35 -34.69 -20.52
C GLY A 819 8.84 -33.32 -20.04
N SER A 820 10.16 -33.11 -20.09
CA SER A 820 10.87 -31.92 -19.58
C SER A 820 10.76 -30.65 -20.45
N GLY A 821 9.77 -30.57 -21.35
CA GLY A 821 9.71 -29.53 -22.39
C GLY A 821 9.17 -28.19 -21.87
N ALA A 822 8.11 -28.24 -21.07
CA ALA A 822 7.50 -27.08 -20.43
C ALA A 822 7.95 -26.99 -18.97
N LEU A 823 8.13 -25.77 -18.45
CA LEU A 823 8.35 -25.56 -17.01
C LEU A 823 7.11 -26.08 -16.27
N ALA A 824 7.30 -26.92 -15.25
CA ALA A 824 6.20 -27.53 -14.50
C ALA A 824 5.17 -26.49 -14.02
N SER A 825 5.65 -25.33 -13.56
CA SER A 825 4.82 -24.20 -13.14
C SER A 825 3.89 -23.65 -14.24
N GLU A 826 4.30 -23.69 -15.51
CA GLU A 826 3.48 -23.19 -16.62
C GLU A 826 2.34 -24.17 -16.95
N VAL A 827 2.59 -25.47 -16.76
CA VAL A 827 1.58 -26.51 -16.89
C VAL A 827 0.56 -26.43 -15.76
N GLU A 828 1.04 -26.28 -14.52
CA GLU A 828 0.22 -26.16 -13.31
C GLU A 828 -0.69 -24.93 -13.39
N ALA A 829 -0.14 -23.76 -13.72
CA ALA A 829 -0.92 -22.53 -13.90
C ALA A 829 -1.98 -22.63 -15.00
N ARG A 830 -1.69 -23.34 -16.10
CA ARG A 830 -2.66 -23.58 -17.18
C ARG A 830 -3.79 -24.52 -16.77
N LEU A 831 -3.47 -25.58 -16.03
CA LEU A 831 -4.47 -26.50 -15.53
C LEU A 831 -5.37 -25.82 -14.50
N ASP A 832 -4.78 -25.03 -13.60
CA ASP A 832 -5.50 -24.23 -12.62
C ASP A 832 -6.47 -23.25 -13.30
N SER A 833 -5.97 -22.42 -14.22
CA SER A 833 -6.82 -21.49 -15.00
C SER A 833 -7.93 -22.19 -15.79
N LEU A 834 -7.66 -23.38 -16.36
CA LEU A 834 -8.69 -24.17 -17.03
C LEU A 834 -9.75 -24.68 -16.05
N LEU A 835 -9.36 -25.19 -14.89
CA LEU A 835 -10.29 -25.74 -13.91
C LEU A 835 -11.18 -24.66 -13.30
N SER A 836 -10.61 -23.50 -12.93
CA SER A 836 -11.36 -22.35 -12.41
C SER A 836 -12.37 -21.84 -13.46
N ALA A 837 -11.98 -21.78 -14.74
CA ALA A 837 -12.90 -21.44 -15.83
C ALA A 837 -14.04 -22.43 -15.99
N VAL A 838 -13.75 -23.73 -15.89
CA VAL A 838 -14.75 -24.79 -16.08
C VAL A 838 -15.77 -24.83 -14.94
N ARG A 839 -15.38 -24.55 -13.70
CA ARG A 839 -16.29 -24.53 -12.54
C ARG A 839 -17.48 -23.59 -12.72
N VAL A 840 -17.26 -22.45 -13.37
CA VAL A 840 -18.32 -21.45 -13.65
C VAL A 840 -18.89 -21.50 -15.06
N SER A 841 -18.41 -22.42 -15.90
CA SER A 841 -18.87 -22.52 -17.30
C SER A 841 -20.16 -23.32 -17.43
N ASP A 842 -21.09 -22.81 -18.24
CA ASP A 842 -22.26 -23.59 -18.69
C ASP A 842 -21.86 -24.66 -19.70
N ALA A 843 -20.83 -24.37 -20.50
CA ALA A 843 -20.37 -25.27 -21.53
C ALA A 843 -18.88 -25.14 -21.85
N LEU A 844 -18.28 -26.26 -22.28
CA LEU A 844 -16.93 -26.32 -22.83
C LEU A 844 -16.96 -26.69 -24.30
N ILE A 845 -16.18 -25.96 -25.10
CA ILE A 845 -16.13 -26.09 -26.55
C ILE A 845 -14.74 -26.54 -26.97
N THR A 846 -14.68 -27.66 -27.69
CA THR A 846 -13.45 -28.18 -28.31
C THR A 846 -13.43 -27.87 -29.80
N MET A 847 -12.24 -27.56 -30.31
CA MET A 847 -11.97 -27.34 -31.74
C MET A 847 -11.66 -28.63 -32.50
N VAL A 848 -11.50 -29.76 -31.79
CA VAL A 848 -11.16 -31.06 -32.37
C VAL A 848 -12.41 -31.95 -32.40
N PRO A 849 -12.71 -32.62 -33.54
CA PRO A 849 -13.84 -33.53 -33.63
C PRO A 849 -13.75 -34.62 -32.54
N PRO A 850 -14.87 -35.05 -31.92
CA PRO A 850 -14.83 -36.04 -30.84
C PRO A 850 -14.16 -37.36 -31.23
N LYS A 851 -14.20 -37.70 -32.53
CA LYS A 851 -13.58 -38.90 -33.11
C LYS A 851 -12.07 -38.80 -33.28
N GLU A 852 -11.52 -37.58 -33.24
CA GLU A 852 -10.11 -37.27 -33.48
C GLU A 852 -9.39 -36.82 -32.20
N LEU A 853 -10.11 -36.67 -31.08
CA LEU A 853 -9.51 -36.33 -29.78
C LEU A 853 -8.45 -37.35 -29.39
N SER A 854 -7.26 -36.84 -29.07
CA SER A 854 -6.19 -37.61 -28.45
C SER A 854 -6.59 -38.10 -27.06
N ARG A 855 -5.89 -39.13 -26.55
CA ARG A 855 -6.11 -39.61 -25.17
C ARG A 855 -5.87 -38.51 -24.13
N GLY A 856 -4.88 -37.64 -24.37
CA GLY A 856 -4.61 -36.50 -23.48
C GLY A 856 -5.77 -35.52 -23.43
N GLU A 857 -6.34 -35.15 -24.58
CA GLU A 857 -7.51 -34.28 -24.64
C GLU A 857 -8.75 -34.91 -23.98
N GLN A 858 -8.97 -36.21 -24.17
CA GLN A 858 -10.06 -36.91 -23.49
C GLN A 858 -9.87 -36.94 -21.97
N ALA A 859 -8.64 -37.12 -21.50
CA ALA A 859 -8.33 -37.10 -20.08
C ALA A 859 -8.60 -35.71 -19.46
N VAL A 860 -8.18 -34.64 -20.15
CA VAL A 860 -8.46 -33.26 -19.71
C VAL A 860 -9.97 -32.98 -19.70
N LEU A 861 -10.71 -33.45 -20.71
CA LEU A 861 -12.16 -33.33 -20.74
C LEU A 861 -12.85 -34.08 -19.58
N GLN A 862 -12.40 -35.29 -19.24
CA GLN A 862 -12.90 -36.03 -18.07
C GLN A 862 -12.65 -35.25 -16.77
N VAL A 863 -11.45 -34.68 -16.63
CA VAL A 863 -11.11 -33.83 -15.48
C VAL A 863 -12.04 -32.60 -15.42
N CYS A 864 -12.31 -31.95 -16.55
CA CYS A 864 -13.24 -30.82 -16.63
C CYS A 864 -14.67 -31.22 -16.22
N CYS A 865 -15.20 -32.34 -16.72
CA CYS A 865 -16.50 -32.85 -16.33
C CYS A 865 -16.58 -33.28 -14.85
N LYS A 866 -15.44 -33.60 -14.22
CA LYS A 866 -15.39 -33.87 -12.78
C LYS A 866 -15.36 -32.61 -11.95
N ALA A 867 -14.69 -31.57 -12.41
CA ALA A 867 -14.69 -30.26 -11.77
C ALA A 867 -16.06 -29.57 -11.86
N ASN A 868 -16.80 -29.78 -12.96
CA ASN A 868 -18.16 -29.29 -13.13
C ASN A 868 -19.08 -30.39 -13.71
N PRO A 869 -19.88 -31.05 -12.86
CA PRO A 869 -20.80 -32.12 -13.29
C PRO A 869 -21.89 -31.68 -14.26
N ASP A 870 -22.23 -30.39 -14.27
CA ASP A 870 -23.30 -29.81 -15.09
C ASP A 870 -22.78 -29.27 -16.44
N LEU A 871 -21.47 -29.36 -16.69
CA LEU A 871 -20.80 -28.84 -17.87
C LEU A 871 -21.28 -29.53 -19.16
N MET A 872 -21.84 -28.76 -20.10
CA MET A 872 -22.16 -29.27 -21.43
C MET A 872 -20.95 -29.24 -22.37
N LEU A 873 -20.73 -30.29 -23.17
CA LEU A 873 -19.61 -30.35 -24.11
C LEU A 873 -20.08 -30.17 -25.56
N PHE A 874 -19.42 -29.28 -26.30
CA PHE A 874 -19.70 -29.04 -27.72
C PHE A 874 -18.44 -29.15 -28.58
N TYR A 875 -18.62 -29.69 -29.78
CA TYR A 875 -17.63 -29.62 -30.84
C TYR A 875 -17.98 -28.50 -31.82
N GLY A 876 -17.01 -27.60 -32.04
CA GLY A 876 -17.08 -26.52 -33.01
C GLY A 876 -18.04 -25.40 -32.60
N TRP A 877 -17.58 -24.17 -32.69
CA TRP A 877 -18.37 -23.00 -32.28
C TRP A 877 -19.64 -22.79 -33.13
N GLU A 878 -19.53 -22.90 -34.46
CA GLU A 878 -20.65 -22.64 -35.39
C GLU A 878 -21.72 -23.73 -35.32
N ALA A 879 -21.31 -24.99 -35.20
CA ALA A 879 -22.22 -26.14 -35.28
C ALA A 879 -22.80 -26.55 -33.91
N ARG A 880 -22.11 -26.19 -32.81
CA ARG A 880 -22.42 -26.57 -31.41
C ARG A 880 -22.96 -28.00 -31.31
N HIS A 881 -22.20 -28.97 -31.80
CA HIS A 881 -22.62 -30.37 -31.76
C HIS A 881 -22.36 -30.94 -30.37
N PRO A 882 -23.40 -31.22 -29.56
CA PRO A 882 -23.20 -31.75 -28.23
C PRO A 882 -22.63 -33.17 -28.30
N PHE A 883 -21.72 -33.50 -27.39
CA PHE A 883 -21.17 -34.84 -27.25
C PHE A 883 -20.94 -35.16 -25.78
N THR A 884 -20.70 -36.43 -25.47
CA THR A 884 -20.31 -36.88 -24.13
C THR A 884 -18.96 -37.56 -24.22
N VAL A 885 -18.17 -37.42 -23.16
CA VAL A 885 -16.89 -38.12 -23.05
C VAL A 885 -17.17 -39.53 -22.55
N CYS A 886 -16.76 -40.54 -23.31
CA CYS A 886 -16.88 -41.92 -22.85
C CYS A 886 -15.77 -42.21 -21.85
N ASP A 887 -16.12 -42.77 -20.69
CA ASP A 887 -15.14 -43.27 -19.74
C ASP A 887 -14.30 -44.37 -20.38
N GLN A 888 -13.04 -44.06 -20.69
CA GLN A 888 -12.04 -45.07 -21.03
C GLN A 888 -11.57 -45.80 -19.77
N THR A 889 -12.50 -46.40 -19.01
CA THR A 889 -12.11 -47.56 -18.22
C THR A 889 -11.96 -48.69 -19.24
N PRO A 890 -10.79 -49.35 -19.35
CA PRO A 890 -10.65 -50.49 -20.23
C PRO A 890 -11.71 -51.51 -19.81
N SER A 891 -12.72 -51.71 -20.66
CA SER A 891 -13.54 -52.91 -20.57
C SER A 891 -12.56 -54.07 -20.58
N GLU A 892 -12.61 -54.95 -19.58
CA GLU A 892 -11.73 -56.11 -19.37
C GLU A 892 -11.77 -57.15 -20.52
N SER A 893 -12.17 -56.76 -21.72
CA SER A 893 -12.48 -57.61 -22.88
C SER A 893 -11.56 -57.39 -24.10
N GLY A 894 -10.43 -56.68 -23.96
CA GLY A 894 -9.49 -56.41 -25.06
C GLY A 894 -8.07 -56.99 -24.84
N SER A 895 -7.69 -57.95 -25.68
CA SER A 895 -6.35 -58.52 -25.90
C SER A 895 -5.16 -57.70 -25.35
N ALA A 896 -4.49 -58.23 -24.33
CA ALA A 896 -3.36 -57.67 -23.56
C ALA A 896 -2.03 -57.46 -24.33
N ILE A 897 -2.04 -57.36 -25.66
CA ILE A 897 -0.80 -57.47 -26.46
C ILE A 897 -0.17 -56.11 -26.82
N ASP A 898 -0.89 -54.99 -26.71
CA ASP A 898 -0.35 -53.63 -26.96
C ASP A 898 -0.52 -52.64 -25.78
N ALA A 899 -0.93 -53.10 -24.60
CA ALA A 899 -1.37 -52.24 -23.50
C ALA A 899 -0.24 -51.53 -22.70
N CYS A 900 1.01 -52.02 -22.76
CA CYS A 900 2.02 -51.63 -21.76
C CYS A 900 2.70 -50.25 -21.93
N ALA A 901 2.43 -49.48 -22.99
CA ALA A 901 3.23 -48.27 -23.27
C ALA A 901 2.44 -46.97 -23.46
N ALA A 902 1.10 -47.02 -23.41
CA ALA A 902 0.29 -45.85 -23.71
C ALA A 902 -0.18 -45.16 -22.43
N PRO A 903 -0.11 -43.81 -22.37
CA PRO A 903 -0.56 -43.08 -21.20
C PRO A 903 -2.07 -43.23 -20.97
N VAL A 904 -2.45 -43.22 -19.69
CA VAL A 904 -3.81 -43.52 -19.21
C VAL A 904 -4.16 -42.61 -18.02
N LEU A 905 -5.41 -42.16 -17.97
CA LEU A 905 -5.97 -41.47 -16.80
C LEU A 905 -6.54 -42.52 -15.83
N LYS A 906 -6.15 -42.43 -14.56
CA LYS A 906 -6.70 -43.29 -13.50
C LYS A 906 -7.45 -42.50 -12.45
N GLU A 907 -8.71 -42.88 -12.24
CA GLU A 907 -9.49 -42.49 -11.08
C GLU A 907 -9.17 -43.42 -9.90
N MET A 908 -8.77 -42.82 -8.78
CA MET A 908 -8.49 -43.49 -7.53
C MET A 908 -9.35 -42.85 -6.44
N LYS A 909 -9.86 -43.65 -5.50
CA LYS A 909 -10.69 -43.17 -4.40
C LYS A 909 -10.02 -43.47 -3.09
N VAL A 910 -9.91 -42.45 -2.25
CA VAL A 910 -9.39 -42.52 -0.89
C VAL A 910 -10.60 -42.40 0.04
N ARG A 911 -10.93 -43.46 0.78
CA ARG A 911 -12.13 -43.50 1.63
C ARG A 911 -11.80 -43.84 3.07
N THR A 912 -12.48 -43.19 4.01
CA THR A 912 -12.52 -43.68 5.39
C THR A 912 -13.70 -44.64 5.59
N PRO A 913 -13.57 -45.65 6.46
CA PRO A 913 -14.70 -46.49 6.85
C PRO A 913 -15.83 -45.63 7.43
N ALA A 914 -17.07 -46.08 7.24
CA ALA A 914 -18.22 -45.41 7.84
C ALA A 914 -18.04 -45.29 9.36
N GLY A 915 -18.31 -44.09 9.89
CA GLY A 915 -18.13 -43.80 11.32
C GLY A 915 -16.68 -43.59 11.76
N VAL A 916 -15.72 -43.51 10.84
CA VAL A 916 -14.32 -43.16 11.14
C VAL A 916 -14.01 -41.77 10.58
N PRO A 917 -13.70 -40.79 11.43
CA PRO A 917 -13.34 -39.44 10.99
C PRO A 917 -11.93 -39.39 10.38
N VAL A 918 -11.65 -38.29 9.69
CA VAL A 918 -10.31 -37.94 9.24
C VAL A 918 -9.53 -37.30 10.38
N ALA A 919 -8.26 -37.68 10.54
CA ALA A 919 -7.35 -37.06 11.50
C ALA A 919 -7.01 -35.62 11.08
N PRO A 920 -7.38 -34.58 11.85
CA PRO A 920 -7.19 -33.18 11.46
C PRO A 920 -5.72 -32.83 11.22
N ALA A 921 -4.82 -33.29 12.09
CA ALA A 921 -3.38 -33.06 11.96
C ALA A 921 -2.78 -33.73 10.70
N ALA A 922 -3.28 -34.91 10.30
CA ALA A 922 -2.84 -35.59 9.09
C ALA A 922 -3.33 -34.85 7.83
N LEU A 923 -4.58 -34.38 7.85
CA LEU A 923 -5.12 -33.56 6.77
C LEU A 923 -4.35 -32.23 6.65
N ALA A 924 -4.04 -31.58 7.77
CA ALA A 924 -3.25 -30.36 7.79
C ALA A 924 -1.82 -30.56 7.26
N PHE A 925 -1.21 -31.73 7.45
CA PHE A 925 0.07 -32.01 6.80
C PHE A 925 -0.05 -31.99 5.27
N LEU A 926 -1.16 -32.48 4.73
CA LEU A 926 -1.42 -32.48 3.28
C LEU A 926 -1.75 -31.09 2.72
N THR A 927 -2.00 -30.10 3.56
CA THR A 927 -2.15 -28.70 3.14
C THR A 927 -0.81 -27.96 3.02
N HIS A 928 0.30 -28.59 3.40
CA HIS A 928 1.63 -28.02 3.21
C HIS A 928 2.08 -28.16 1.75
N THR A 929 2.67 -27.09 1.21
CA THR A 929 3.22 -27.05 -0.14
C THR A 929 4.12 -28.24 -0.42
N GLY A 930 3.87 -28.96 -1.51
CA GLY A 930 4.64 -30.13 -1.94
C GLY A 930 4.27 -31.46 -1.28
N ALA A 931 3.26 -31.51 -0.40
CA ALA A 931 2.86 -32.75 0.28
C ALA A 931 2.42 -33.86 -0.69
N LEU A 932 1.95 -33.51 -1.89
CA LEU A 932 1.50 -34.45 -2.93
C LEU A 932 2.55 -34.70 -4.03
N ASN A 933 3.80 -34.26 -3.85
CA ASN A 933 4.87 -34.41 -4.85
C ASN A 933 5.09 -35.86 -5.33
N CYS A 934 4.69 -36.87 -4.56
CA CYS A 934 4.73 -38.27 -4.97
C CYS A 934 3.87 -38.57 -6.23
N PHE A 935 2.88 -37.74 -6.54
CA PHE A 935 2.06 -37.85 -7.76
C PHE A 935 2.54 -36.97 -8.92
N TYR A 936 3.69 -36.30 -8.79
CA TYR A 936 4.25 -35.41 -9.82
C TYR A 936 5.64 -35.89 -10.28
N ALA A 937 5.85 -37.22 -10.29
CA ALA A 937 7.10 -37.80 -10.75
C ALA A 937 7.31 -37.56 -12.25
N SER A 938 8.35 -36.79 -12.59
CA SER A 938 8.66 -36.40 -13.97
C SER A 938 8.77 -37.63 -14.87
N GLY A 939 8.05 -37.62 -16.00
CA GLY A 939 8.01 -38.72 -16.96
C GLY A 939 7.09 -39.89 -16.58
N GLU A 940 6.58 -39.97 -15.36
CA GLU A 940 5.80 -41.12 -14.88
C GLU A 940 4.33 -40.79 -14.63
N CYS A 941 4.04 -39.79 -13.80
CA CYS A 941 2.67 -39.44 -13.45
C CYS A 941 2.49 -37.96 -13.06
N ARG A 942 1.25 -37.47 -13.20
CA ARG A 942 0.82 -36.13 -12.80
C ARG A 942 -0.59 -36.20 -12.22
N LEU A 943 -0.79 -35.70 -11.00
CA LEU A 943 -2.13 -35.50 -10.45
C LEU A 943 -2.79 -34.32 -11.16
N LEU A 944 -3.97 -34.55 -11.76
CA LEU A 944 -4.69 -33.51 -12.49
C LEU A 944 -5.88 -32.95 -11.70
N PHE A 945 -6.39 -33.71 -10.73
CA PHE A 945 -7.56 -33.33 -9.95
C PHE A 945 -7.59 -34.12 -8.65
N ALA A 946 -7.93 -33.44 -7.56
CA ALA A 946 -8.37 -34.06 -6.32
C ALA A 946 -9.56 -33.27 -5.77
N GLN A 947 -10.62 -33.96 -5.37
CA GLN A 947 -11.77 -33.35 -4.73
C GLN A 947 -12.54 -34.36 -3.88
N GLY A 948 -13.10 -33.91 -2.76
CA GLY A 948 -14.13 -34.66 -2.06
C GLY A 948 -14.40 -34.17 -0.65
N ASP A 949 -15.45 -34.71 -0.06
CA ASP A 949 -15.95 -34.31 1.26
C ASP A 949 -15.40 -35.24 2.34
N VAL A 950 -14.93 -34.64 3.43
CA VAL A 950 -14.36 -35.37 4.57
C VAL A 950 -14.99 -34.95 5.88
N TRP A 951 -15.10 -35.92 6.80
CA TRP A 951 -15.60 -35.68 8.14
C TRP A 951 -14.44 -35.34 9.09
N ILE A 952 -14.44 -34.10 9.59
CA ILE A 952 -13.47 -33.60 10.57
C ILE A 952 -14.16 -33.54 11.94
N PRO A 953 -13.67 -34.27 12.97
CA PRO A 953 -14.40 -34.47 14.21
C PRO A 953 -14.57 -33.19 15.02
N THR A 954 -13.64 -32.25 14.90
CA THR A 954 -13.62 -30.94 15.58
C THR A 954 -14.53 -29.89 14.94
N ARG A 955 -15.19 -30.21 13.81
CA ARG A 955 -16.03 -29.26 13.04
C ARG A 955 -17.53 -29.60 13.04
N GLY A 956 -17.96 -30.45 13.98
CA GLY A 956 -19.40 -30.69 14.22
C GLY A 956 -20.12 -31.37 13.05
N SER A 957 -21.18 -30.74 12.54
CA SER A 957 -22.02 -31.23 11.43
C SER A 957 -21.54 -30.79 10.04
N THR A 958 -20.55 -29.92 9.96
CA THR A 958 -20.10 -29.34 8.70
C THR A 958 -19.05 -30.24 8.04
N GLN A 959 -19.21 -30.52 6.74
CA GLN A 959 -18.22 -31.26 5.95
C GLN A 959 -16.97 -30.41 5.74
N GLY A 960 -15.80 -31.04 5.69
CA GLY A 960 -14.61 -30.42 5.11
C GLY A 960 -14.60 -30.71 3.61
N PHE A 961 -14.80 -29.71 2.78
CA PHE A 961 -14.60 -29.83 1.34
C PHE A 961 -13.11 -29.73 1.04
N VAL A 962 -12.53 -30.81 0.50
CA VAL A 962 -11.12 -30.89 0.18
C VAL A 962 -10.95 -30.82 -1.33
N HIS A 963 -10.03 -29.99 -1.80
CA HIS A 963 -9.70 -29.90 -3.22
C HIS A 963 -8.19 -29.73 -3.44
N LEU A 964 -7.74 -29.98 -4.67
CA LEU A 964 -6.34 -29.85 -5.05
C LEU A 964 -5.96 -28.38 -5.30
N ASP A 965 -4.91 -27.90 -4.64
CA ASP A 965 -4.11 -26.78 -5.11
C ASP A 965 -3.04 -27.34 -6.07
N VAL A 966 -3.27 -27.12 -7.37
CA VAL A 966 -2.43 -27.64 -8.44
C VAL A 966 -1.07 -26.95 -8.44
N VAL A 967 -0.98 -25.67 -8.08
CA VAL A 967 0.27 -24.89 -8.14
C VAL A 967 1.18 -25.23 -6.96
N SER A 968 0.59 -25.47 -5.79
CA SER A 968 1.34 -25.76 -4.56
C SER A 968 1.57 -27.26 -4.33
N HIS A 969 1.00 -28.14 -5.16
CA HIS A 969 1.01 -29.60 -4.96
C HIS A 969 0.55 -30.02 -3.56
N CYS A 970 -0.54 -29.43 -3.08
CA CYS A 970 -1.12 -29.73 -1.78
C CYS A 970 -2.65 -29.72 -1.83
N LEU A 971 -3.29 -30.11 -0.74
CA LEU A 971 -4.74 -30.01 -0.59
C LEU A 971 -5.12 -28.67 0.05
N ALA A 972 -6.23 -28.10 -0.36
CA ALA A 972 -6.91 -27.02 0.32
C ALA A 972 -8.19 -27.57 0.96
N VAL A 973 -8.56 -27.01 2.12
CA VAL A 973 -9.71 -27.47 2.91
C VAL A 973 -10.60 -26.27 3.22
N GLU A 974 -11.87 -26.38 2.85
CA GLU A 974 -12.89 -25.36 3.00
C GLU A 974 -14.13 -25.92 3.71
N PRO A 975 -14.96 -25.07 4.34
CA PRO A 975 -16.25 -25.51 4.85
C PRO A 975 -17.17 -25.94 3.70
N GLY A 976 -17.62 -27.19 3.75
CA GLY A 976 -18.59 -27.80 2.83
C GLY A 976 -20.02 -27.75 3.37
N ASN A 977 -20.88 -28.57 2.78
CA ASN A 977 -22.27 -28.68 3.19
C ASN A 977 -22.42 -29.34 4.58
N GLU A 978 -23.56 -29.14 5.24
CA GLU A 978 -23.87 -29.92 6.44
C GLU A 978 -24.18 -31.38 6.09
N TRP A 979 -23.73 -32.30 6.95
CA TRP A 979 -24.10 -33.71 6.87
C TRP A 979 -25.62 -33.88 7.02
N ALA A 980 -26.23 -34.58 6.06
CA ALA A 980 -27.67 -34.87 6.11
C ALA A 980 -28.06 -35.79 7.29
N SER A 981 -27.12 -36.61 7.80
CA SER A 981 -27.33 -37.44 8.98
C SER A 981 -26.75 -36.79 10.23
N GLU A 982 -27.57 -36.70 11.28
CA GLU A 982 -27.10 -36.35 12.63
C GLU A 982 -26.22 -37.45 13.24
N SER A 983 -26.34 -38.69 12.74
CA SER A 983 -25.57 -39.84 13.18
C SER A 983 -24.16 -39.82 12.59
N ASP A 984 -23.15 -39.75 13.47
CA ASP A 984 -21.73 -39.87 13.11
C ASP A 984 -21.39 -41.24 12.50
N ALA A 985 -22.12 -42.30 12.86
CA ALA A 985 -21.85 -43.67 12.40
C ALA A 985 -22.05 -43.87 10.89
N ASP A 986 -22.85 -42.99 10.26
CA ASP A 986 -23.19 -43.07 8.84
C ASP A 986 -22.29 -42.16 7.97
N ARG A 987 -21.48 -41.31 8.60
CA ARG A 987 -20.59 -40.38 7.89
C ARG A 987 -19.46 -41.14 7.21
N THR A 988 -19.20 -40.81 5.96
CA THR A 988 -18.16 -41.42 5.12
C THR A 988 -17.36 -40.31 4.45
N SER A 989 -16.04 -40.33 4.62
CA SER A 989 -15.15 -39.40 3.92
C SER A 989 -14.69 -40.03 2.62
N GLU A 990 -14.76 -39.29 1.51
CA GLU A 990 -14.32 -39.75 0.19
C GLU A 990 -13.58 -38.64 -0.53
N LEU A 991 -12.33 -38.89 -0.92
CA LEU A 991 -11.53 -38.03 -1.79
C LEU A 991 -11.27 -38.78 -3.11
N THR A 992 -11.63 -38.16 -4.23
CA THR A 992 -11.38 -38.69 -5.58
C THR A 992 -10.11 -38.05 -6.15
N LEU A 993 -9.24 -38.86 -6.74
CA LEU A 993 -7.99 -38.45 -7.38
C LEU A 993 -8.01 -38.87 -8.85
N LEU A 994 -7.71 -37.97 -9.77
CA LEU A 994 -7.46 -38.30 -11.18
C LEU A 994 -5.98 -38.11 -11.50
N VAL A 995 -5.29 -39.22 -11.75
CA VAL A 995 -3.84 -39.24 -12.01
C VAL A 995 -3.58 -39.64 -13.46
N TRP A 996 -2.90 -38.77 -14.20
CA TRP A 996 -2.40 -39.07 -15.54
C TRP A 996 -1.09 -39.84 -15.43
N CYS A 997 -1.03 -41.03 -16.01
CA CYS A 997 0.09 -41.95 -15.88
C CYS A 997 0.66 -42.29 -17.26
N ALA A 998 1.99 -42.36 -17.38
CA ALA A 998 2.68 -42.71 -18.62
C ALA A 998 2.35 -44.13 -19.11
N ASN A 999 2.10 -45.06 -18.18
CA ASN A 999 1.82 -46.47 -18.43
C ASN A 999 1.17 -47.12 -17.18
N ASP A 1000 0.80 -48.39 -17.31
CA ASP A 1000 0.18 -49.17 -16.22
C ASP A 1000 1.10 -49.35 -15.00
N ALA A 1001 2.42 -49.34 -15.18
CA ALA A 1001 3.37 -49.46 -14.06
C ALA A 1001 3.34 -48.20 -13.18
N ALA A 1002 3.38 -47.00 -13.79
CA ALA A 1002 3.23 -45.73 -13.09
C ALA A 1002 1.86 -45.62 -12.40
N ALA A 1003 0.80 -46.13 -13.04
CA ALA A 1003 -0.52 -46.20 -12.42
C ALA A 1003 -0.54 -47.11 -11.18
N GLY A 1004 0.20 -48.23 -11.20
CA GLY A 1004 0.42 -49.08 -10.03
C GLY A 1004 1.12 -48.35 -8.89
N THR A 1005 2.14 -47.56 -9.18
CA THR A 1005 2.85 -46.73 -8.20
C THR A 1005 1.94 -45.68 -7.58
N ALA A 1006 1.17 -44.95 -8.39
CA ALA A 1006 0.19 -43.97 -7.92
C ALA A 1006 -0.89 -44.61 -7.03
N ALA A 1007 -1.34 -45.84 -7.34
CA ALA A 1007 -2.31 -46.56 -6.51
C ALA A 1007 -1.76 -46.90 -5.11
N VAL A 1008 -0.47 -47.22 -5.00
CA VAL A 1008 0.21 -47.42 -3.71
C VAL A 1008 0.27 -46.11 -2.91
N HIS A 1009 0.56 -44.98 -3.56
CA HIS A 1009 0.52 -43.66 -2.92
C HIS A 1009 -0.89 -43.33 -2.40
N ALA A 1010 -1.93 -43.54 -3.20
CA ALA A 1010 -3.32 -43.33 -2.78
C ALA A 1010 -3.71 -44.19 -1.56
N ALA A 1011 -3.35 -45.48 -1.57
CA ALA A 1011 -3.61 -46.37 -0.43
C ALA A 1011 -2.83 -45.98 0.84
N THR A 1012 -1.65 -45.38 0.69
CA THR A 1012 -0.87 -44.84 1.81
C THR A 1012 -1.56 -43.61 2.41
N LEU A 1013 -2.07 -42.72 1.53
CA LEU A 1013 -2.82 -41.54 1.90
C LEU A 1013 -4.11 -41.89 2.65
N GLU A 1014 -4.82 -42.93 2.21
CA GLU A 1014 -6.01 -43.47 2.89
C GLU A 1014 -5.74 -43.90 4.33
N LYS A 1015 -4.65 -44.65 4.56
CA LYS A 1015 -4.23 -45.04 5.91
C LYS A 1015 -3.78 -43.85 6.75
N GLN A 1016 -3.14 -42.84 6.15
CA GLN A 1016 -2.68 -41.66 6.87
C GLN A 1016 -3.85 -40.80 7.34
N LEU A 1017 -4.86 -40.60 6.49
CA LEU A 1017 -6.03 -39.78 6.79
C LEU A 1017 -6.97 -40.42 7.83
N GLN A 1018 -7.07 -41.76 7.88
CA GLN A 1018 -7.88 -42.43 8.89
C GLN A 1018 -7.43 -42.08 10.32
N TRP A 1019 -8.41 -41.77 11.17
CA TRP A 1019 -8.19 -41.63 12.60
C TRP A 1019 -7.63 -42.93 13.21
N SER A 1020 -6.58 -42.80 14.00
CA SER A 1020 -6.02 -43.90 14.77
C SER A 1020 -5.92 -43.51 16.23
N GLU A 1021 -6.59 -44.25 17.10
CA GLU A 1021 -6.57 -43.99 18.55
C GLU A 1021 -5.15 -43.97 19.14
N ALA A 1022 -4.26 -44.79 18.59
CA ALA A 1022 -2.86 -44.88 19.00
C ALA A 1022 -2.01 -43.66 18.57
N ARG A 1023 -2.38 -42.98 17.48
CA ARG A 1023 -1.65 -41.82 16.93
C ARG A 1023 -2.27 -40.49 17.36
N ASP A 1024 -3.59 -40.42 17.35
CA ASP A 1024 -4.35 -39.17 17.41
C ASP A 1024 -5.09 -38.99 18.76
N GLY A 1025 -5.12 -40.02 19.60
CA GLY A 1025 -5.75 -40.01 20.93
C GLY A 1025 -7.12 -40.68 20.97
N SER A 1026 -7.66 -40.85 22.18
CA SER A 1026 -8.91 -41.58 22.44
C SER A 1026 -10.18 -40.74 22.33
N ASP A 1027 -10.08 -39.41 22.40
CA ASP A 1027 -11.23 -38.50 22.33
C ASP A 1027 -11.08 -37.53 21.16
N TRP A 1028 -12.02 -37.60 20.22
CA TRP A 1028 -11.96 -36.89 18.95
C TRP A 1028 -12.21 -35.39 19.13
N LEU A 1029 -12.96 -35.01 20.19
CA LEU A 1029 -13.26 -33.62 20.51
C LEU A 1029 -12.07 -32.87 21.10
N LEU A 1030 -11.08 -33.60 21.62
CA LEU A 1030 -9.84 -33.07 22.16
C LEU A 1030 -8.68 -33.19 21.15
N ALA A 1031 -8.97 -33.59 19.91
CA ALA A 1031 -7.97 -33.73 18.86
C ALA A 1031 -7.23 -32.41 18.62
N TYR A 1032 -5.90 -32.48 18.48
CA TYR A 1032 -5.13 -31.34 18.00
C TYR A 1032 -5.52 -31.06 16.54
N ASP A 1033 -6.09 -29.87 16.33
CA ASP A 1033 -6.59 -29.43 15.03
C ASP A 1033 -5.91 -28.13 14.60
N PRO A 1034 -4.83 -28.25 13.79
CA PRO A 1034 -4.13 -27.11 13.23
C PRO A 1034 -4.76 -26.58 11.93
N LEU A 1035 -5.92 -27.09 11.50
CA LEU A 1035 -6.61 -26.57 10.32
C LEU A 1035 -7.14 -25.15 10.58
N PRO A 1036 -7.27 -24.31 9.53
CA PRO A 1036 -7.88 -22.99 9.63
C PRO A 1036 -9.24 -23.05 10.34
N GLN A 1037 -9.54 -22.05 11.18
CA GLN A 1037 -10.89 -21.91 11.74
C GLN A 1037 -11.87 -21.55 10.63
N TRP A 1038 -13.08 -22.12 10.71
CA TRP A 1038 -14.18 -21.77 9.82
C TRP A 1038 -14.97 -20.65 10.49
N ASP A 1039 -15.26 -19.58 9.74
CA ASP A 1039 -16.03 -18.43 10.20
C ASP A 1039 -17.52 -18.75 10.44
#